data_AF-A0AB36FII0-F1
#
_entry.id   AF-A0AB36FII0-F1
#
_cell.length_a   1.000
_cell.length_b   1.000
_cell.length_c   1.000
_cell.angle_alpha   90.00
_cell.angle_beta   90.00
_cell.angle_gamma   90.00
#
_symmetry.space_group_name_H-M   'P 1'
#
loop_
_entity.id
_entity.type
_entity.pdbx_description
1 polymer ?
#
loop_
_entity_poly.entity_id
_entity_poly.type
_entity_poly.pdbx_seq_one_letter_code
_entity_poly.pdbx_strand_id
1 'polypeptide(L)'
;MMNRIYRLVWNATQQAWVVAGEFCRTHKKTKMLFFERYTTRLLRALSGIFSPVVRTSVTTIALVMASTHGAWAVTCPADVNGSYRTGWINATYGVGCNEVPATTGSPTVLNSNASWYVLAGSNLTVGADVITIGATNISYLGTNSFSLIGNQYLTHGSINFTDVTATLTNSGSGGGIKGLSTHNTVPINGNNFTLTTNSSYVGLNSSGGVGSYAILAGSSVDSGEAIVANNGKFSTITLNNATIRQSTSGGFTIPVLNAGLRAIQGASGNSGNGSSGKIEIKGTLDMILTGARIEGIYVSGAASDSEGAEAISQVVLNNTTLKMVKSGTQSYDSSAIKIGKSRTVGSGKGLIVSNGALNIDMDPNFGGSSAYMSSAIKMAVSGSELQANEPNSSTYINASRSVLAIGIDDWGTSVDSTGIKASFGNATIKTQSITAPLLLVDSGQQDVGVLFDRHSNLTAASDGYLVDIIKYRNSTTASSLKLTLDNGSTMTGLTNKAYANSTLNINLNNGSTWNLAEKATGTVATSAFDTLAMNGGSTLNGTTQSTSPAKFILKGNVTSTGSTLNLTDGKVGDVLTIQGSYVGNNGNLFLDTVLGDDSSPTDKLVVSGSATGTTYVKVTNEGGTGARTLNGIELITTGSSTDDAFVQSGRIAAGAYDYSLVRGTGSNSSNWYLSNTTPTTRTTPTTPTTPTTPTTPTTPTTPTTPTTPTTPTTPTTPTT
;
A
#
# COMPACT_ATOMS: atom_id res chain seq x y z
N MET A 1 9.49 -14.33 59.72
CA MET A 1 8.65 -14.78 60.84
C MET A 1 7.25 -15.01 60.32
N MET A 2 6.68 -16.20 60.47
CA MET A 2 5.29 -16.48 60.10
C MET A 2 4.36 -15.79 61.11
N ASN A 3 3.51 -14.88 60.62
CA ASN A 3 2.50 -14.22 61.45
C ASN A 3 1.40 -15.21 61.83
N ARG A 4 1.10 -15.33 63.12
CA ARG A 4 -0.01 -16.16 63.60
C ARG A 4 -1.34 -15.45 63.36
N ILE A 5 -2.28 -16.14 62.72
CA ILE A 5 -3.68 -15.74 62.60
C ILE A 5 -4.41 -16.22 63.85
N TYR A 6 -5.11 -15.33 64.55
CA TYR A 6 -5.79 -15.68 65.80
C TYR A 6 -7.29 -15.94 65.63
N ARG A 7 -7.95 -15.35 64.62
CA ARG A 7 -9.39 -15.51 64.43
C ARG A 7 -9.85 -15.14 63.02
N LEU A 8 -10.78 -15.92 62.46
CA LEU A 8 -11.67 -15.51 61.37
C LEU A 8 -12.99 -15.01 61.97
N VAL A 9 -13.44 -13.83 61.54
CA VAL A 9 -14.72 -13.24 61.97
C VAL A 9 -15.58 -12.97 60.76
N TRP A 10 -16.83 -13.43 60.79
CA TRP A 10 -17.82 -13.12 59.77
C TRP A 10 -18.34 -11.69 59.95
N ASN A 11 -18.22 -10.85 58.92
CA ASN A 11 -18.81 -9.52 58.91
C ASN A 11 -20.12 -9.55 58.11
N ALA A 12 -21.24 -9.43 58.83
CA ALA A 12 -22.59 -9.50 58.23
C ALA A 12 -22.90 -8.32 57.29
N THR A 13 -22.31 -7.15 57.53
CA THR A 13 -22.52 -5.94 56.72
C THR A 13 -21.77 -6.01 55.38
N GLN A 14 -20.63 -6.70 55.34
CA GLN A 14 -19.81 -6.85 54.12
C GLN A 14 -19.91 -8.24 53.47
N GLN A 15 -20.70 -9.16 54.05
CA GLN A 15 -20.88 -10.54 53.58
C GLN A 15 -19.54 -11.25 53.32
N ALA A 16 -18.55 -11.06 54.18
CA ALA A 16 -17.21 -11.60 54.01
C ALA A 16 -16.56 -12.03 55.33
N TRP A 17 -15.65 -12.99 55.25
CA TRP A 17 -14.78 -13.41 56.34
C TRP A 17 -13.57 -12.49 56.44
N VAL A 18 -13.30 -11.94 57.63
CA VAL A 18 -12.17 -11.06 57.90
C VAL A 18 -11.16 -11.80 58.78
N VAL A 19 -9.88 -11.71 58.41
CA VAL A 19 -8.77 -12.35 59.13
C VAL A 19 -8.14 -11.31 60.07
N ALA A 20 -8.07 -11.62 61.37
CA ALA A 20 -7.38 -10.79 62.36
C ALA A 20 -5.99 -11.36 62.70
N GLY A 21 -4.95 -10.55 62.48
CA GLY A 21 -3.55 -10.86 62.82
C GLY A 21 -2.83 -9.65 63.45
N GLU A 22 -1.71 -9.89 64.13
CA GLU A 22 -0.95 -8.87 64.88
C GLU A 22 0.30 -8.43 64.09
N PHE A 23 0.56 -7.11 63.99
CA PHE A 23 1.84 -6.56 63.52
C PHE A 23 2.40 -5.55 64.55
N CYS A 24 3.47 -5.98 65.21
CA CYS A 24 4.51 -5.31 66.03
C CYS A 24 4.19 -4.19 67.05
N ARG A 25 4.76 -4.39 68.26
CA ARG A 25 5.05 -3.37 69.29
C ARG A 25 6.00 -2.28 68.75
N THR A 26 5.57 -1.02 68.68
CA THR A 26 5.94 0.07 69.61
C THR A 26 5.56 1.47 69.06
N HIS A 27 5.08 2.29 70.00
CA HIS A 27 4.87 3.75 70.01
C HIS A 27 3.77 4.44 69.17
N LYS A 28 2.68 4.72 69.91
CA LYS A 28 1.72 5.86 69.86
C LYS A 28 0.92 6.12 68.57
N LYS A 29 -0.35 5.66 68.64
CA LYS A 29 -1.60 6.17 68.04
C LYS A 29 -1.56 6.53 66.55
N THR A 30 -1.88 5.56 65.67
CA THR A 30 -2.87 5.63 64.56
C THR A 30 -3.03 4.22 63.97
N LYS A 31 -4.26 3.69 63.84
CA LYS A 31 -4.52 2.37 63.21
C LYS A 31 -4.81 2.59 61.71
N MET A 32 -3.94 2.07 60.83
CA MET A 32 -4.22 1.90 59.39
C MET A 32 -4.70 0.47 59.13
N LEU A 33 -5.75 0.30 58.32
CA LEU A 33 -6.26 -0.98 57.84
C LEU A 33 -6.04 -1.06 56.32
N PHE A 34 -5.36 -2.11 55.86
CA PHE A 34 -5.23 -2.45 54.43
C PHE A 34 -6.04 -3.72 54.14
N PHE A 35 -6.76 -3.74 53.01
CA PHE A 35 -7.49 -4.90 52.48
C PHE A 35 -6.79 -5.38 51.20
N GLU A 36 -6.27 -6.61 51.19
CA GLU A 36 -5.94 -7.35 49.97
C GLU A 36 -6.80 -8.62 49.91
N ARG A 37 -7.46 -8.87 48.77
CA ARG A 37 -8.15 -10.13 48.47
C ARG A 37 -7.27 -10.98 47.56
N TYR A 38 -6.80 -12.11 48.05
CA TYR A 38 -6.31 -13.21 47.20
C TYR A 38 -7.42 -14.25 47.04
N THR A 39 -7.69 -14.65 45.79
CA THR A 39 -8.49 -15.84 45.48
C THR A 39 -7.60 -16.88 44.82
N THR A 40 -7.38 -18.01 45.48
CA THR A 40 -6.85 -19.22 44.85
C THR A 40 -7.65 -20.44 45.30
N ARG A 41 -8.14 -21.19 44.31
CA ARG A 41 -8.77 -22.50 44.45
C ARG A 41 -7.74 -23.53 44.89
N LEU A 42 -8.10 -24.40 45.85
CA LEU A 42 -7.53 -25.75 45.96
C LEU A 42 -8.56 -26.67 46.68
N LEU A 43 -9.14 -27.64 45.98
CA LEU A 43 -9.79 -28.80 46.60
C LEU A 43 -8.78 -29.96 46.59
N ARG A 44 -8.43 -30.46 47.77
CA ARG A 44 -7.84 -31.79 47.96
C ARG A 44 -8.88 -32.70 48.63
N ALA A 45 -9.08 -33.86 48.02
CA ALA A 45 -9.88 -34.97 48.53
C ALA A 45 -9.11 -35.79 49.60
N LEU A 46 -9.88 -36.51 50.42
CA LEU A 46 -9.59 -37.64 51.36
C LEU A 46 -10.41 -37.39 52.65
N SER A 47 -11.13 -38.31 53.30
CA SER A 47 -11.57 -39.70 53.10
C SER A 47 -12.36 -40.08 54.36
N GLY A 48 -13.46 -40.85 54.28
CA GLY A 48 -13.84 -41.78 55.36
C GLY A 48 -15.28 -41.76 55.93
N ILE A 49 -16.06 -42.78 55.51
CA ILE A 49 -16.94 -43.69 56.31
C ILE A 49 -18.45 -43.33 56.56
N PHE A 50 -19.31 -44.03 55.77
CA PHE A 50 -20.59 -44.79 56.02
C PHE A 50 -21.69 -44.24 56.98
N SER A 51 -23.00 -44.15 56.66
CA SER A 51 -23.98 -45.12 56.06
C SER A 51 -25.30 -44.41 55.57
N PRO A 52 -26.42 -45.09 55.20
CA PRO A 52 -26.79 -45.56 53.86
C PRO A 52 -28.02 -44.87 53.19
N VAL A 53 -28.02 -44.90 51.85
CA VAL A 53 -29.11 -45.01 50.85
C VAL A 53 -30.53 -44.49 51.20
N VAL A 54 -30.97 -43.46 50.45
CA VAL A 54 -32.24 -43.49 49.69
C VAL A 54 -32.00 -42.85 48.33
N ARG A 55 -32.14 -43.66 47.27
CA ARG A 55 -32.05 -43.22 45.87
C ARG A 55 -33.46 -42.81 45.43
N THR A 56 -33.78 -41.53 45.50
CA THR A 56 -34.92 -40.95 44.78
C THR A 56 -34.38 -40.22 43.57
N SER A 57 -34.68 -40.76 42.39
CA SER A 57 -34.41 -40.15 41.10
C SER A 57 -35.15 -38.81 41.01
N VAL A 58 -34.43 -37.71 41.13
CA VAL A 58 -34.90 -36.39 40.69
C VAL A 58 -34.09 -36.02 39.47
N THR A 59 -34.77 -35.98 38.35
CA THR A 59 -34.29 -35.43 37.09
C THR A 59 -33.95 -33.96 37.32
N THR A 60 -32.70 -33.66 37.68
CA THR A 60 -32.21 -32.28 37.66
C THR A 60 -32.04 -31.91 36.19
N ILE A 61 -33.03 -31.20 35.64
CA ILE A 61 -32.80 -30.31 34.51
C ILE A 61 -31.72 -29.35 35.01
N ALA A 62 -30.46 -29.62 34.67
CA ALA A 62 -29.44 -28.61 34.72
C ALA A 62 -29.84 -27.58 33.68
N LEU A 63 -30.59 -26.56 34.12
CA LEU A 63 -30.56 -25.28 33.45
C LEU A 63 -29.08 -24.89 33.51
N VAL A 64 -28.35 -25.16 32.43
CA VAL A 64 -27.11 -24.44 32.16
C VAL A 64 -27.57 -23.01 31.90
N MET A 65 -27.81 -22.27 32.98
CA MET A 65 -27.65 -20.83 32.92
C MET A 65 -26.16 -20.66 32.65
N ALA A 66 -25.81 -20.55 31.38
CA ALA A 66 -24.60 -19.86 30.98
C ALA A 66 -24.72 -18.46 31.59
N SER A 67 -24.18 -18.29 32.79
CA SER A 67 -24.15 -16.99 33.45
C SER A 67 -23.14 -16.14 32.72
N THR A 68 -23.56 -15.48 31.64
CA THR A 68 -22.86 -14.36 31.01
C THR A 68 -23.02 -13.07 31.82
N HIS A 69 -23.06 -13.18 33.15
CA HIS A 69 -23.16 -12.02 34.04
C HIS A 69 -21.73 -11.54 34.36
N GLY A 70 -21.09 -10.90 33.38
CA GLY A 70 -19.96 -10.04 33.63
C GLY A 70 -20.47 -8.67 34.06
N ALA A 71 -20.09 -8.21 35.26
CA ALA A 71 -20.36 -6.88 35.81
C ALA A 71 -21.84 -6.49 35.96
N TRP A 72 -22.16 -5.68 36.97
CA TRP A 72 -23.51 -5.12 37.10
C TRP A 72 -23.63 -4.04 36.02
N ALA A 73 -24.36 -4.32 34.94
CA ALA A 73 -24.67 -3.30 33.94
C ALA A 73 -25.51 -2.20 34.61
N VAL A 74 -25.02 -0.97 34.59
CA VAL A 74 -25.71 0.19 35.13
C VAL A 74 -26.11 1.08 33.97
N THR A 75 -27.41 1.17 33.75
CA THR A 75 -27.99 2.01 32.70
C THR A 75 -27.70 3.49 32.95
N CYS A 76 -27.21 4.18 31.92
CA CYS A 76 -26.91 5.60 31.96
C CYS A 76 -28.19 6.44 31.85
N PRO A 77 -28.40 7.40 32.76
CA PRO A 77 -29.45 8.40 32.57
C PRO A 77 -29.05 9.34 31.42
N ALA A 78 -30.02 9.74 30.61
CA ALA A 78 -29.83 10.78 29.61
C ALA A 78 -29.78 12.15 30.29
N ASP A 79 -28.87 13.01 29.84
CA ASP A 79 -28.86 14.43 30.17
C ASP A 79 -30.07 15.13 29.52
N VAL A 80 -30.39 16.35 29.98
CA VAL A 80 -31.50 17.17 29.45
C VAL A 80 -31.41 17.45 27.94
N ASN A 81 -30.21 17.34 27.36
CA ASN A 81 -29.96 17.52 25.93
C ASN A 81 -30.04 16.21 25.12
N GLY A 82 -30.35 15.09 25.78
CA GLY A 82 -30.45 13.75 25.18
C GLY A 82 -29.11 13.01 25.07
N SER A 83 -28.02 13.58 25.60
CA SER A 83 -26.70 12.95 25.58
C SER A 83 -26.46 12.05 26.80
N TYR A 84 -25.43 11.21 26.72
CA TYR A 84 -25.04 10.28 27.76
C TYR A 84 -23.57 10.48 28.16
N ARG A 85 -23.36 10.54 29.47
CA ARG A 85 -22.04 10.44 30.11
C ARG A 85 -21.88 9.03 30.64
N THR A 86 -20.89 8.30 30.13
CA THR A 86 -20.56 6.94 30.60
C THR A 86 -19.30 7.00 31.47
N GLY A 87 -19.16 6.08 32.42
CA GLY A 87 -18.09 6.16 33.41
C GLY A 87 -18.24 7.35 34.36
N TRP A 88 -17.13 7.77 34.98
CA TRP A 88 -17.14 8.73 36.08
C TRP A 88 -16.38 10.03 35.79
N ILE A 89 -16.88 11.15 36.34
CA ILE A 89 -16.17 12.43 36.40
C ILE A 89 -16.33 13.05 37.80
N ASN A 90 -15.25 13.26 38.55
CA ASN A 90 -15.18 14.08 39.77
C ASN A 90 -16.23 13.84 40.90
N ALA A 91 -16.43 12.63 41.42
CA ALA A 91 -17.09 12.44 42.74
C ALA A 91 -16.28 11.51 43.66
N THR A 92 -16.85 11.01 44.76
CA THR A 92 -16.27 9.94 45.63
C THR A 92 -16.87 8.58 45.28
N TYR A 93 -16.04 7.52 45.15
CA TYR A 93 -16.37 6.19 44.60
C TYR A 93 -17.81 5.73 44.88
N GLY A 94 -18.61 5.37 43.85
CA GLY A 94 -19.91 4.71 44.13
C GLY A 94 -20.92 4.48 43.00
N VAL A 95 -21.09 5.36 42.00
CA VAL A 95 -22.15 5.18 40.98
C VAL A 95 -21.74 5.76 39.62
N GLY A 96 -21.02 4.96 38.82
CA GLY A 96 -20.86 5.17 37.38
C GLY A 96 -21.89 4.35 36.60
N CYS A 97 -22.13 4.70 35.34
CA CYS A 97 -22.97 3.92 34.43
C CYS A 97 -22.16 3.45 33.22
N ASN A 98 -22.57 2.34 32.61
CA ASN A 98 -21.84 1.71 31.51
C ASN A 98 -22.75 1.09 30.45
N GLU A 99 -24.06 1.35 30.50
CA GLU A 99 -25.00 0.89 29.48
C GLU A 99 -25.85 2.05 28.96
N VAL A 100 -25.69 2.41 27.69
CA VAL A 100 -26.53 3.40 27.02
C VAL A 100 -27.69 2.67 26.34
N PRO A 101 -28.96 3.00 26.65
CA PRO A 101 -30.11 2.34 26.04
C PRO A 101 -30.15 2.45 24.52
N ALA A 102 -30.78 1.46 23.87
CA ALA A 102 -31.09 1.54 22.45
C ALA A 102 -32.12 2.64 22.16
N THR A 103 -32.01 3.29 21.00
CA THR A 103 -33.04 4.21 20.50
C THR A 103 -34.25 3.43 19.99
N THR A 104 -35.42 4.04 20.04
CA THR A 104 -36.65 3.48 19.44
C THR A 104 -36.66 3.70 17.91
N GLY A 105 -37.54 3.03 17.16
CA GLY A 105 -37.44 2.91 15.69
C GLY A 105 -37.30 4.20 14.87
N SER A 106 -37.75 5.36 15.37
CA SER A 106 -37.54 6.67 14.74
C SER A 106 -36.29 7.37 15.28
N PRO A 107 -35.59 8.22 14.49
CA PRO A 107 -34.40 8.91 14.97
C PRO A 107 -34.68 9.74 16.23
N THR A 108 -33.91 9.50 17.30
CA THR A 108 -33.95 10.35 18.50
C THR A 108 -33.30 11.69 18.18
N VAL A 109 -34.07 12.78 18.28
CA VAL A 109 -33.59 14.14 18.00
C VAL A 109 -32.91 14.70 19.26
N LEU A 110 -31.63 15.04 19.15
CA LEU A 110 -30.87 15.67 20.22
C LEU A 110 -31.11 17.19 20.26
N ASN A 111 -30.95 17.79 21.45
CA ASN A 111 -31.03 19.24 21.59
C ASN A 111 -29.88 19.93 20.83
N SER A 112 -30.12 21.12 20.28
CA SER A 112 -29.13 21.88 19.52
C SER A 112 -27.90 22.29 20.34
N ASN A 113 -28.01 22.35 21.67
CA ASN A 113 -26.90 22.63 22.58
C ASN A 113 -26.02 21.41 22.89
N ALA A 114 -26.39 20.20 22.45
CA ALA A 114 -25.57 19.01 22.64
C ALA A 114 -24.23 19.15 21.90
N SER A 115 -23.14 18.72 22.55
CA SER A 115 -21.80 18.67 21.96
C SER A 115 -21.30 17.23 21.79
N TRP A 116 -22.11 16.26 22.20
CA TRP A 116 -21.86 14.83 22.00
C TRP A 116 -23.16 14.03 22.12
N TYR A 117 -23.17 12.78 21.66
CA TYR A 117 -24.18 11.80 22.02
C TYR A 117 -23.70 10.90 23.17
N VAL A 118 -22.59 10.18 23.03
CA VAL A 118 -21.96 9.41 24.12
C VAL A 118 -20.53 9.89 24.34
N LEU A 119 -20.18 10.19 25.59
CA LEU A 119 -18.80 10.53 25.97
C LEU A 119 -18.36 9.69 27.17
N ALA A 120 -17.22 9.00 27.02
CA ALA A 120 -16.64 8.16 28.07
C ALA A 120 -15.74 8.96 29.02
N GLY A 121 -16.08 8.91 30.31
CA GLY A 121 -15.33 9.48 31.45
C GLY A 121 -14.13 8.64 31.87
N SER A 122 -13.53 8.96 33.03
CA SER A 122 -12.19 8.48 33.39
C SER A 122 -12.15 7.05 33.93
N ASN A 123 -13.17 6.64 34.70
CA ASN A 123 -13.25 5.32 35.32
C ASN A 123 -14.59 4.66 35.02
N LEU A 124 -14.57 3.33 34.84
CA LEU A 124 -15.78 2.52 34.75
C LEU A 124 -16.33 2.18 36.14
N THR A 125 -17.58 1.74 36.17
CA THR A 125 -18.21 1.21 37.39
C THR A 125 -17.41 0.03 37.93
N VAL A 126 -17.35 -0.14 39.25
CA VAL A 126 -16.61 -1.23 39.89
C VAL A 126 -17.07 -2.58 39.32
N GLY A 127 -16.13 -3.33 38.74
CA GLY A 127 -16.37 -4.63 38.11
C GLY A 127 -16.75 -4.57 36.63
N ALA A 128 -16.96 -3.40 36.04
CA ALA A 128 -17.21 -3.22 34.61
C ALA A 128 -15.92 -2.91 33.83
N ASP A 129 -15.71 -3.62 32.73
CA ASP A 129 -14.61 -3.40 31.78
C ASP A 129 -15.12 -2.95 30.39
N VAL A 130 -16.43 -2.70 30.26
CA VAL A 130 -17.09 -2.42 28.98
C VAL A 130 -18.17 -1.36 29.16
N ILE A 131 -18.18 -0.37 28.27
CA ILE A 131 -19.32 0.49 27.97
C ILE A 131 -20.10 -0.15 26.81
N THR A 132 -21.37 -0.45 27.01
CA THR A 132 -22.25 -1.00 25.98
C THR A 132 -23.23 0.07 25.53
N ILE A 133 -23.30 0.32 24.23
CA ILE A 133 -24.22 1.27 23.61
C ILE A 133 -25.20 0.46 22.77
N GLY A 134 -26.49 0.54 23.12
CA GLY A 134 -27.56 -0.09 22.37
C GLY A 134 -27.64 0.45 20.93
N ALA A 135 -28.41 -0.24 20.08
CA ALA A 135 -28.64 0.21 18.71
C ALA A 135 -29.07 1.68 18.69
N THR A 136 -28.34 2.50 17.94
CA THR A 136 -28.44 3.95 17.97
C THR A 136 -28.93 4.47 16.62
N ASN A 137 -29.99 5.27 16.62
CA ASN A 137 -30.48 6.05 15.50
C ASN A 137 -30.79 7.46 15.99
N ILE A 138 -29.94 8.42 15.66
CA ILE A 138 -30.07 9.80 16.18
C ILE A 138 -29.94 10.85 15.09
N SER A 139 -30.53 12.01 15.35
CA SER A 139 -30.30 13.22 14.56
C SER A 139 -29.92 14.40 15.44
N TYR A 140 -29.05 15.24 14.92
CA TYR A 140 -28.59 16.46 15.57
C TYR A 140 -28.57 17.62 14.58
N LEU A 141 -29.12 18.75 15.01
CA LEU A 141 -29.03 20.03 14.31
C LEU A 141 -28.64 21.10 15.33
N GLY A 142 -27.46 21.68 15.19
CA GLY A 142 -26.99 22.73 16.08
C GLY A 142 -25.76 23.48 15.58
N THR A 143 -25.15 24.22 16.49
CA THR A 143 -24.01 25.12 16.18
C THR A 143 -22.72 24.73 16.90
N ASN A 144 -22.77 23.76 17.82
CA ASN A 144 -21.62 23.30 18.60
C ASN A 144 -20.82 22.22 17.87
N SER A 145 -19.50 22.15 18.12
CA SER A 145 -18.73 20.92 17.80
C SER A 145 -19.44 19.71 18.40
N PHE A 146 -19.51 18.62 17.63
CA PHE A 146 -20.28 17.46 18.02
C PHE A 146 -19.46 16.17 17.92
N SER A 147 -19.46 15.37 19.00
CA SER A 147 -18.85 14.03 19.03
C SER A 147 -19.92 12.94 19.20
N LEU A 148 -20.10 12.04 18.24
CA LEU A 148 -21.14 11.01 18.35
C LEU A 148 -20.81 9.98 19.44
N ILE A 149 -19.70 9.26 19.31
CA ILE A 149 -19.20 8.36 20.36
C ILE A 149 -17.72 8.66 20.58
N GLY A 150 -17.41 9.29 21.70
CA GLY A 150 -16.05 9.71 22.03
C GLY A 150 -15.53 9.09 23.32
N ASN A 151 -14.27 8.67 23.31
CA ASN A 151 -13.47 8.58 24.52
C ASN A 151 -12.99 10.00 24.89
N GLN A 152 -13.20 10.44 26.14
CA GLN A 152 -12.60 11.68 26.65
C GLN A 152 -11.48 11.39 27.64
N TYR A 153 -11.70 10.44 28.56
CA TYR A 153 -10.77 10.19 29.67
C TYR A 153 -10.55 8.72 30.00
N LEU A 154 -11.24 7.79 29.34
CA LEU A 154 -11.13 6.38 29.63
C LEU A 154 -9.73 5.87 29.26
N THR A 155 -9.13 5.06 30.13
CA THR A 155 -7.75 4.54 29.98
C THR A 155 -7.66 3.02 29.89
N HIS A 156 -8.78 2.31 30.12
CA HIS A 156 -8.86 0.86 30.08
C HIS A 156 -10.27 0.40 29.72
N GLY A 157 -10.45 -0.90 29.49
CA GLY A 157 -11.74 -1.47 29.08
C GLY A 157 -12.02 -1.25 27.60
N SER A 158 -13.30 -1.19 27.22
CA SER A 158 -13.72 -1.02 25.82
C SER A 158 -15.06 -0.29 25.70
N ILE A 159 -15.34 0.27 24.52
CA ILE A 159 -16.65 0.84 24.16
C ILE A 159 -17.22 0.00 23.01
N ASN A 160 -18.38 -0.61 23.22
CA ASN A 160 -18.98 -1.53 22.27
C ASN A 160 -20.37 -1.06 21.85
N PHE A 161 -20.69 -1.18 20.56
CA PHE A 161 -22.04 -0.99 20.04
C PHE A 161 -22.36 -2.07 18.99
N THR A 162 -23.64 -2.30 18.72
CA THR A 162 -24.03 -3.12 17.57
C THR A 162 -24.13 -2.23 16.34
N ASP A 163 -25.20 -1.43 16.24
CA ASP A 163 -25.45 -0.58 15.08
C ASP A 163 -25.61 0.88 15.49
N VAL A 164 -24.98 1.77 14.72
CA VAL A 164 -25.08 3.23 14.91
C VAL A 164 -25.43 3.87 13.59
N THR A 165 -26.54 4.58 13.55
CA THR A 165 -26.96 5.47 12.46
C THR A 165 -27.09 6.88 13.02
N ALA A 166 -26.44 7.86 12.37
CA ALA A 166 -26.48 9.25 12.80
C ALA A 166 -26.56 10.22 11.62
N THR A 167 -27.46 11.20 11.74
CA THR A 167 -27.54 12.36 10.83
C THR A 167 -27.20 13.63 11.60
N LEU A 168 -26.04 14.22 11.31
CA LEU A 168 -25.46 15.30 12.12
C LEU A 168 -25.27 16.56 11.26
N THR A 169 -25.95 17.64 11.61
CA THR A 169 -25.78 18.94 10.95
C THR A 169 -25.23 19.96 11.92
N ASN A 170 -24.09 20.55 11.58
CA ASN A 170 -23.50 21.68 12.30
C ASN A 170 -23.45 22.90 11.37
N SER A 171 -24.01 24.03 11.80
CA SER A 171 -24.00 25.29 11.04
C SER A 171 -23.43 26.46 11.84
N GLY A 172 -22.47 26.19 12.72
CA GLY A 172 -21.96 27.18 13.68
C GLY A 172 -20.46 27.46 13.55
N SER A 173 -19.97 28.31 14.46
CA SER A 173 -18.52 28.53 14.66
C SER A 173 -17.88 27.47 15.56
N GLY A 174 -18.68 26.54 16.10
CA GLY A 174 -18.27 25.59 17.12
C GLY A 174 -17.24 24.56 16.68
N GLY A 175 -16.99 24.35 15.38
CA GLY A 175 -16.02 23.40 14.84
C GLY A 175 -16.65 22.30 13.97
N GLY A 176 -15.89 21.24 13.66
CA GLY A 176 -16.35 20.11 12.83
C GLY A 176 -16.96 18.97 13.63
N ILE A 177 -17.46 17.95 12.93
CA ILE A 177 -18.10 16.77 13.53
C ILE A 177 -17.07 15.65 13.73
N LYS A 178 -17.12 14.99 14.88
CA LYS A 178 -16.40 13.73 15.17
C LYS A 178 -17.43 12.61 15.28
N GLY A 179 -17.37 11.60 14.42
CA GLY A 179 -18.22 10.42 14.54
C GLY A 179 -17.75 9.55 15.70
N LEU A 180 -16.87 8.59 15.42
CA LEU A 180 -16.22 7.77 16.43
C LEU A 180 -14.84 8.33 16.75
N SER A 181 -14.50 8.49 18.03
CA SER A 181 -13.15 8.92 18.41
C SER A 181 -12.62 8.20 19.64
N THR A 182 -11.42 7.63 19.55
CA THR A 182 -10.76 6.96 20.69
C THR A 182 -9.25 7.18 20.76
N HIS A 183 -8.73 7.10 21.97
CA HIS A 183 -7.34 7.32 22.37
C HIS A 183 -7.07 6.54 23.68
N ASN A 184 -5.86 6.68 24.27
CA ASN A 184 -5.46 6.01 25.52
C ASN A 184 -5.57 4.47 25.51
N THR A 185 -5.32 3.84 24.36
CA THR A 185 -5.37 2.38 24.17
C THR A 185 -6.74 1.73 24.39
N VAL A 186 -7.80 2.54 24.40
CA VAL A 186 -9.18 2.06 24.52
C VAL A 186 -9.73 1.69 23.14
N PRO A 187 -10.17 0.43 22.92
CA PRO A 187 -10.83 0.05 21.70
C PRO A 187 -12.31 0.49 21.65
N ILE A 188 -12.77 0.86 20.46
CA ILE A 188 -14.20 0.93 20.11
C ILE A 188 -14.51 -0.23 19.15
N ASN A 189 -15.50 -1.05 19.48
CA ASN A 189 -15.95 -2.15 18.62
C ASN A 189 -17.41 -1.94 18.19
N GLY A 190 -17.68 -2.10 16.89
CA GLY A 190 -19.01 -1.92 16.31
C GLY A 190 -19.31 -2.96 15.22
N ASN A 191 -20.59 -3.17 14.92
CA ASN A 191 -21.03 -3.92 13.73
C ASN A 191 -21.20 -2.96 12.54
N ASN A 192 -22.33 -2.24 12.46
CA ASN A 192 -22.61 -1.31 11.37
C ASN A 192 -22.55 0.15 11.84
N PHE A 193 -21.83 0.98 11.09
CA PHE A 193 -21.72 2.42 11.35
C PHE A 193 -22.18 3.22 10.13
N THR A 194 -23.30 3.91 10.23
CA THR A 194 -23.82 4.79 9.19
C THR A 194 -23.82 6.23 9.67
N LEU A 195 -23.04 7.07 8.99
CA LEU A 195 -22.87 8.48 9.35
C LEU A 195 -23.19 9.36 8.16
N THR A 196 -24.17 10.24 8.31
CA THR A 196 -24.42 11.36 7.40
C THR A 196 -24.13 12.66 8.12
N THR A 197 -23.24 13.49 7.57
CA THR A 197 -22.90 14.78 8.16
C THR A 197 -22.93 15.93 7.17
N ASN A 198 -23.34 17.10 7.67
CA ASN A 198 -23.20 18.38 6.99
C ASN A 198 -22.61 19.39 7.98
N SER A 199 -21.33 19.71 7.81
CA SER A 199 -20.62 20.72 8.59
C SER A 199 -20.43 21.99 7.76
N SER A 200 -21.20 23.02 8.07
CA SER A 200 -21.12 24.34 7.44
C SER A 200 -20.50 25.34 8.41
N TYR A 201 -19.18 25.47 8.36
CA TYR A 201 -18.43 26.31 9.29
C TYR A 201 -18.54 27.80 8.94
N VAL A 202 -19.06 28.61 9.86
CA VAL A 202 -19.30 30.07 9.65
C VAL A 202 -18.36 30.96 10.47
N GLY A 203 -17.35 30.39 11.14
CA GLY A 203 -16.41 31.16 11.96
C GLY A 203 -15.44 32.05 11.14
N LEU A 204 -15.03 33.18 11.72
CA LEU A 204 -14.14 34.19 11.10
C LEU A 204 -12.66 33.76 10.97
N ASN A 205 -12.26 32.61 11.51
CA ASN A 205 -10.86 32.18 11.53
C ASN A 205 -10.40 31.58 10.19
N SER A 206 -9.10 31.68 9.91
CA SER A 206 -8.37 30.68 9.14
C SER A 206 -8.64 29.31 9.73
N SER A 207 -9.45 28.48 9.07
CA SER A 207 -9.91 27.20 9.63
C SER A 207 -8.81 26.13 9.72
N GLY A 208 -7.53 26.52 9.76
CA GLY A 208 -6.37 25.62 9.84
C GLY A 208 -6.43 24.58 10.97
N GLY A 209 -7.24 24.81 12.01
CA GLY A 209 -7.50 23.85 13.10
C GLY A 209 -8.86 23.13 13.08
N VAL A 210 -9.76 23.40 12.13
CA VAL A 210 -11.10 22.79 12.10
C VAL A 210 -11.13 21.59 11.16
N GLY A 211 -11.50 20.42 11.70
CA GLY A 211 -11.66 19.19 10.93
C GLY A 211 -12.95 18.45 11.28
N SER A 212 -13.53 17.82 10.27
CA SER A 212 -14.60 16.83 10.42
C SER A 212 -13.99 15.45 10.20
N TYR A 213 -14.22 14.54 11.14
CA TYR A 213 -13.69 13.18 11.15
C TYR A 213 -14.84 12.20 11.34
N ALA A 214 -15.07 11.30 10.39
CA ALA A 214 -16.06 10.23 10.63
C ALA A 214 -15.53 9.24 11.69
N ILE A 215 -14.25 8.88 11.60
CA ILE A 215 -13.56 8.00 12.54
C ILE A 215 -12.16 8.56 12.83
N LEU A 216 -11.82 8.70 14.12
CA LEU A 216 -10.54 9.22 14.60
C LEU A 216 -9.95 8.30 15.67
N ALA A 217 -8.75 7.78 15.45
CA ALA A 217 -8.07 6.89 16.38
C ALA A 217 -6.64 7.36 16.69
N GLY A 218 -6.23 7.20 17.94
CA GLY A 218 -4.86 7.45 18.43
C GLY A 218 -4.63 8.85 18.98
N SER A 219 -3.37 9.15 19.30
CA SER A 219 -2.90 10.42 19.87
C SER A 219 -2.93 11.54 18.82
N SER A 220 -4.13 12.07 18.60
CA SER A 220 -4.42 13.24 17.76
C SER A 220 -4.32 14.56 18.54
N VAL A 221 -4.28 15.69 17.82
CA VAL A 221 -4.43 17.03 18.44
C VAL A 221 -5.75 17.13 19.21
N ASP A 222 -6.79 16.52 18.64
CA ASP A 222 -8.16 16.54 19.13
C ASP A 222 -8.38 15.72 20.41
N SER A 223 -7.56 14.70 20.64
CA SER A 223 -7.63 13.83 21.83
C SER A 223 -6.86 14.37 23.03
N GLY A 224 -5.90 15.28 22.81
CA GLY A 224 -5.05 15.79 23.90
C GLY A 224 -4.07 14.78 24.51
N GLU A 225 -4.10 13.49 24.11
CA GLU A 225 -3.23 12.44 24.62
C GLU A 225 -1.74 12.73 24.34
N ALA A 226 -0.88 12.67 25.37
CA ALA A 226 0.57 12.77 25.24
C ALA A 226 1.31 11.79 26.17
N ILE A 227 0.68 10.65 26.47
CA ILE A 227 1.15 9.71 27.50
C ILE A 227 2.24 8.79 26.92
N VAL A 228 3.46 8.90 27.43
CA VAL A 228 4.62 8.09 27.01
C VAL A 228 4.35 6.58 27.19
N ALA A 229 3.67 6.18 28.26
CA ALA A 229 3.34 4.78 28.54
C ALA A 229 2.41 4.11 27.51
N ASN A 230 1.83 4.90 26.60
CA ASN A 230 1.01 4.42 25.49
C ASN A 230 1.78 4.33 24.16
N ASN A 231 3.04 4.75 24.12
CA ASN A 231 3.89 4.47 22.97
C ASN A 231 4.00 2.95 22.77
N GLY A 232 4.17 2.49 21.53
CA GLY A 232 4.18 1.06 21.20
C GLY A 232 2.80 0.37 21.25
N LYS A 233 1.72 1.11 21.54
CA LYS A 233 0.35 0.55 21.67
C LYS A 233 -0.65 1.22 20.73
N PHE A 234 -1.79 0.55 20.54
CA PHE A 234 -2.87 1.02 19.68
C PHE A 234 -4.11 1.47 20.46
N SER A 235 -4.67 2.59 20.02
CA SER A 235 -6.09 2.90 20.21
C SER A 235 -6.84 2.45 18.95
N THR A 236 -7.74 1.47 19.11
CA THR A 236 -8.31 0.73 17.97
C THR A 236 -9.79 1.05 17.76
N ILE A 237 -10.23 1.22 16.51
CA ILE A 237 -11.64 1.23 16.14
C ILE A 237 -11.88 0.11 15.15
N THR A 238 -12.69 -0.89 15.51
CA THR A 238 -12.97 -2.06 14.69
C THR A 238 -14.46 -2.12 14.36
N LEU A 239 -14.79 -2.11 13.07
CA LEU A 239 -16.15 -2.18 12.55
C LEU A 239 -16.29 -3.34 11.55
N ASN A 240 -17.48 -3.92 11.45
CA ASN A 240 -17.78 -4.80 10.32
C ASN A 240 -18.06 -3.99 9.07
N ASN A 241 -18.97 -3.01 9.13
CA ASN A 241 -19.30 -2.16 7.98
C ASN A 241 -19.38 -0.69 8.37
N ALA A 242 -19.01 0.20 7.44
CA ALA A 242 -19.14 1.64 7.58
C ALA A 242 -19.69 2.27 6.30
N THR A 243 -20.73 3.10 6.44
CA THR A 243 -21.26 3.95 5.37
C THR A 243 -21.16 5.41 5.79
N ILE A 244 -20.37 6.20 5.07
CA ILE A 244 -20.06 7.58 5.43
C ILE A 244 -20.46 8.52 4.30
N ARG A 245 -21.27 9.52 4.62
CA ARG A 245 -21.71 10.60 3.74
C ARG A 245 -21.38 11.92 4.43
N GLN A 246 -20.21 12.46 4.18
CA GLN A 246 -19.71 13.62 4.94
C GLN A 246 -19.48 14.82 4.03
N SER A 247 -20.19 15.90 4.32
CA SER A 247 -20.09 17.17 3.60
C SER A 247 -19.54 18.26 4.50
N THR A 248 -18.58 19.02 4.00
CA THR A 248 -18.00 20.17 4.69
C THR A 248 -18.00 21.40 3.81
N SER A 249 -18.33 22.56 4.38
CA SER A 249 -18.21 23.86 3.72
C SER A 249 -17.70 24.92 4.70
N GLY A 250 -17.27 26.07 4.16
CA GLY A 250 -16.76 27.18 4.93
C GLY A 250 -15.26 27.11 5.23
N GLY A 251 -14.78 28.12 5.98
CA GLY A 251 -13.38 28.43 6.14
C GLY A 251 -12.91 29.50 5.14
N PHE A 252 -12.45 30.64 5.65
CA PHE A 252 -12.13 31.81 4.82
C PHE A 252 -10.79 31.66 4.07
N THR A 253 -9.70 31.38 4.78
CA THR A 253 -8.34 31.24 4.18
C THR A 253 -7.86 29.79 4.07
N ILE A 254 -8.51 28.87 4.76
CA ILE A 254 -8.24 27.43 4.71
C ILE A 254 -9.63 26.79 4.83
N PRO A 255 -10.04 25.87 3.95
CA PRO A 255 -11.28 25.13 4.11
C PRO A 255 -11.21 24.10 5.24
N VAL A 256 -12.37 23.78 5.79
CA VAL A 256 -12.52 22.71 6.79
C VAL A 256 -11.92 21.42 6.25
N LEU A 257 -11.07 20.77 7.05
CA LEU A 257 -10.54 19.46 6.69
C LEU A 257 -11.67 18.42 6.75
N ASN A 258 -11.96 17.78 5.63
CA ASN A 258 -12.87 16.65 5.57
C ASN A 258 -12.06 15.35 5.52
N ALA A 259 -12.07 14.60 6.62
CA ALA A 259 -11.43 13.28 6.67
C ALA A 259 -12.46 12.21 7.05
N GLY A 260 -12.49 11.13 6.29
CA GLY A 260 -13.32 9.98 6.62
C GLY A 260 -12.69 9.22 7.77
N LEU A 261 -11.52 8.63 7.51
CA LEU A 261 -10.75 7.89 8.50
C LEU A 261 -9.46 8.63 8.83
N ARG A 262 -9.16 8.77 10.12
CA ARG A 262 -7.89 9.33 10.58
C ARG A 262 -7.30 8.49 11.70
N ALA A 263 -6.15 7.87 11.42
CA ALA A 263 -5.35 7.14 12.40
C ALA A 263 -4.03 7.88 12.60
N ILE A 264 -3.76 8.36 13.82
CA ILE A 264 -2.61 9.25 14.05
C ILE A 264 -1.94 9.00 15.40
N GLN A 265 -0.63 9.24 15.45
CA GLN A 265 0.18 9.17 16.67
C GLN A 265 0.90 10.51 16.93
N GLY A 266 1.06 10.87 18.21
CA GLY A 266 2.03 11.88 18.67
C GLY A 266 1.70 13.33 18.31
N ALA A 267 0.45 13.61 17.92
CA ALA A 267 0.07 14.92 17.40
C ALA A 267 -0.29 15.93 18.50
N SER A 268 -0.71 15.49 19.69
CA SER A 268 -1.04 16.40 20.79
C SER A 268 0.19 17.18 21.24
N GLY A 269 0.13 18.51 21.13
CA GLY A 269 1.21 19.42 21.52
C GLY A 269 2.57 19.15 20.85
N ASN A 270 2.60 18.39 19.74
CA ASN A 270 3.81 17.87 19.11
C ASN A 270 4.68 17.04 20.07
N SER A 271 4.06 16.36 21.03
CA SER A 271 4.78 15.60 22.06
C SER A 271 5.57 14.42 21.50
N GLY A 272 5.19 13.90 20.32
CA GLY A 272 5.71 12.63 19.80
C GLY A 272 5.25 11.41 20.62
N ASN A 273 4.37 11.60 21.61
CA ASN A 273 3.97 10.58 22.57
C ASN A 273 2.48 10.25 22.49
N GLY A 274 2.11 9.08 23.00
CA GLY A 274 0.77 8.54 23.02
C GLY A 274 0.58 7.39 22.04
N SER A 275 -0.59 6.77 22.15
CA SER A 275 -0.97 5.61 21.35
C SER A 275 -1.03 5.90 19.84
N SER A 276 -0.68 4.91 19.05
CA SER A 276 -0.91 4.91 17.61
C SER A 276 -2.37 4.63 17.29
N GLY A 277 -2.88 5.24 16.21
CA GLY A 277 -4.23 4.98 15.75
C GLY A 277 -4.30 3.68 14.96
N LYS A 278 -5.30 2.85 15.23
CA LYS A 278 -5.63 1.69 14.40
C LYS A 278 -7.12 1.70 14.04
N ILE A 279 -7.43 1.63 12.75
CA ILE A 279 -8.82 1.51 12.28
C ILE A 279 -8.93 0.24 11.43
N GLU A 280 -9.93 -0.60 11.70
CA GLU A 280 -10.19 -1.82 10.96
C GLU A 280 -11.64 -1.86 10.48
N ILE A 281 -11.84 -1.94 9.17
CA ILE A 281 -13.15 -2.20 8.55
C ILE A 281 -13.11 -3.60 7.94
N LYS A 282 -13.77 -4.57 8.57
CA LYS A 282 -13.67 -6.00 8.22
C LYS A 282 -14.44 -6.37 6.96
N GLY A 283 -15.57 -5.72 6.71
CA GLY A 283 -16.48 -5.95 5.60
C GLY A 283 -16.40 -4.82 4.58
N THR A 284 -17.40 -3.94 4.57
CA THR A 284 -17.49 -2.87 3.58
C THR A 284 -17.31 -1.48 4.17
N LEU A 285 -16.48 -0.66 3.50
CA LEU A 285 -16.41 0.78 3.68
C LEU A 285 -16.99 1.47 2.43
N ASP A 286 -18.14 2.11 2.55
CA ASP A 286 -18.74 2.90 1.47
C ASP A 286 -18.76 4.38 1.87
N MET A 287 -17.90 5.18 1.26
CA MET A 287 -17.62 6.54 1.65
C MET A 287 -17.81 7.53 0.49
N ILE A 288 -18.56 8.60 0.75
CA ILE A 288 -18.63 9.77 -0.12
C ILE A 288 -18.27 11.00 0.73
N LEU A 289 -17.21 11.69 0.32
CA LEU A 289 -16.73 12.92 0.96
C LEU A 289 -16.92 14.10 0.02
N THR A 290 -17.59 15.14 0.48
CA THR A 290 -17.83 16.37 -0.27
C THR A 290 -17.17 17.55 0.43
N GLY A 291 -16.31 18.30 -0.26
CA GLY A 291 -15.53 19.36 0.36
C GLY A 291 -14.56 20.06 -0.59
N ALA A 292 -14.07 21.23 -0.19
CA ALA A 292 -12.98 21.92 -0.88
C ALA A 292 -11.59 21.34 -0.52
N ARG A 293 -11.47 20.71 0.65
CA ARG A 293 -10.24 20.10 1.19
C ARG A 293 -10.57 18.75 1.83
N ILE A 294 -10.11 17.67 1.20
CA ILE A 294 -10.39 16.31 1.66
C ILE A 294 -9.10 15.52 1.82
N GLU A 295 -8.98 14.80 2.94
CA GLU A 295 -7.97 13.75 3.13
C GLU A 295 -8.73 12.50 3.55
N GLY A 296 -9.15 11.68 2.58
CA GLY A 296 -10.19 10.67 2.79
C GLY A 296 -9.82 9.65 3.86
N ILE A 297 -8.67 9.01 3.69
CA ILE A 297 -8.02 8.15 4.68
C ILE A 297 -6.66 8.74 4.98
N TYR A 298 -6.45 9.17 6.22
CA TYR A 298 -5.21 9.82 6.66
C TYR A 298 -4.55 9.02 7.79
N VAL A 299 -3.36 8.51 7.51
CA VAL A 299 -2.60 7.66 8.42
C VAL A 299 -1.19 8.21 8.64
N SER A 300 -0.79 8.52 9.88
CA SER A 300 0.57 8.98 10.15
C SER A 300 1.02 8.83 11.60
N GLY A 301 2.31 8.62 11.80
CA GLY A 301 2.94 8.59 13.12
C GLY A 301 3.10 7.18 13.66
N ALA A 302 4.22 6.97 14.35
CA ALA A 302 4.58 5.74 15.00
C ALA A 302 5.38 6.07 16.26
N ALA A 303 5.27 5.25 17.29
CA ALA A 303 6.12 5.37 18.47
C ALA A 303 6.45 4.00 19.04
N SER A 304 7.65 3.89 19.60
CA SER A 304 8.13 2.70 20.30
C SER A 304 7.92 2.83 21.81
N ASP A 305 7.59 1.72 22.46
CA ASP A 305 7.65 1.61 23.91
C ASP A 305 9.10 1.59 24.44
N SER A 306 9.26 1.45 25.75
CA SER A 306 10.57 1.38 26.42
C SER A 306 11.40 0.16 26.01
N GLU A 307 10.75 -0.89 25.52
CA GLU A 307 11.32 -2.16 25.09
C GLU A 307 11.68 -2.16 23.58
N GLY A 308 11.31 -1.09 22.86
CA GLY A 308 11.57 -0.92 21.44
C GLY A 308 10.48 -1.45 20.51
N ALA A 309 9.36 -1.95 21.03
CA ALA A 309 8.24 -2.39 20.21
C ALA A 309 7.51 -1.17 19.62
N GLU A 310 7.54 -1.04 18.30
CA GLU A 310 6.94 0.07 17.57
C GLU A 310 5.50 -0.23 17.16
N ALA A 311 4.58 0.68 17.46
CA ALA A 311 3.24 0.69 16.88
C ALA A 311 3.17 1.76 15.79
N ILE A 312 2.94 1.35 14.55
CA ILE A 312 2.77 2.26 13.40
C ILE A 312 1.28 2.52 13.23
N SER A 313 0.85 3.78 13.19
CA SER A 313 -0.54 4.10 12.90
C SER A 313 -0.97 3.42 11.60
N GLN A 314 -2.12 2.73 11.64
CA GLN A 314 -2.52 1.87 10.54
C GLN A 314 -4.02 1.82 10.29
N VAL A 315 -4.38 1.60 9.03
CA VAL A 315 -5.77 1.34 8.62
C VAL A 315 -5.82 0.04 7.84
N VAL A 316 -6.71 -0.87 8.26
CA VAL A 316 -6.95 -2.16 7.61
C VAL A 316 -8.34 -2.14 7.00
N LEU A 317 -8.39 -2.37 5.70
CA LEU A 317 -9.58 -2.30 4.88
C LEU A 317 -9.85 -3.65 4.24
N ASN A 318 -11.12 -3.86 3.88
CA ASN A 318 -11.54 -4.91 2.98
C ASN A 318 -12.20 -4.26 1.76
N ASN A 319 -13.50 -4.47 1.51
CA ASN A 319 -14.17 -3.90 0.34
C ASN A 319 -14.48 -2.41 0.55
N THR A 320 -13.71 -1.54 -0.10
CA THR A 320 -13.76 -0.09 0.07
C THR A 320 -14.15 0.61 -1.23
N THR A 321 -15.15 1.48 -1.13
CA THR A 321 -15.46 2.50 -2.14
C THR A 321 -15.30 3.87 -1.50
N LEU A 322 -14.47 4.71 -2.12
CA LEU A 322 -14.24 6.08 -1.72
C LEU A 322 -14.49 7.01 -2.92
N LYS A 323 -15.55 7.78 -2.83
CA LYS A 323 -15.85 8.86 -3.77
C LYS A 323 -15.54 10.22 -3.16
N MET A 324 -14.82 11.05 -3.89
CA MET A 324 -14.57 12.44 -3.52
C MET A 324 -15.30 13.37 -4.48
N VAL A 325 -16.06 14.30 -3.93
CA VAL A 325 -16.80 15.32 -4.68
C VAL A 325 -16.28 16.69 -4.28
N LYS A 326 -15.86 17.48 -5.27
CA LYS A 326 -15.36 18.82 -4.99
C LYS A 326 -16.53 19.74 -4.66
N SER A 327 -16.39 20.53 -3.60
CA SER A 327 -17.31 21.64 -3.32
C SER A 327 -16.55 22.96 -3.22
N GLY A 328 -17.25 24.05 -3.56
CA GLY A 328 -16.68 25.40 -3.56
C GLY A 328 -15.67 25.65 -4.68
N THR A 329 -15.27 26.91 -4.82
CA THR A 329 -14.35 27.38 -5.87
C THR A 329 -12.88 27.34 -5.43
N GLN A 330 -12.62 27.20 -4.13
CA GLN A 330 -11.27 27.20 -3.58
C GLN A 330 -10.48 25.97 -4.02
N SER A 331 -9.26 26.15 -4.53
CA SER A 331 -8.35 25.07 -4.92
C SER A 331 -7.44 24.70 -3.74
N TYR A 332 -7.59 23.49 -3.22
CA TYR A 332 -6.78 22.97 -2.10
C TYR A 332 -6.37 21.53 -2.35
N ASP A 333 -5.16 21.23 -1.88
CA ASP A 333 -4.63 19.87 -1.86
C ASP A 333 -5.62 18.90 -1.22
N SER A 334 -5.97 17.86 -1.97
CA SER A 334 -6.89 16.83 -1.49
C SER A 334 -6.46 15.46 -1.98
N SER A 335 -6.36 14.50 -1.07
CA SER A 335 -5.99 13.13 -1.40
C SER A 335 -7.08 12.17 -0.94
N ALA A 336 -7.34 11.12 -1.72
CA ALA A 336 -8.21 10.05 -1.27
C ALA A 336 -7.55 9.27 -0.14
N ILE A 337 -6.25 9.03 -0.27
CA ILE A 337 -5.40 8.40 0.72
C ILE A 337 -4.16 9.24 0.96
N LYS A 338 -3.82 9.44 2.23
CA LYS A 338 -2.59 10.09 2.67
C LYS A 338 -1.89 9.24 3.71
N ILE A 339 -0.66 8.83 3.39
CA ILE A 339 0.17 7.98 4.23
C ILE A 339 1.44 8.73 4.58
N GLY A 340 1.65 8.87 5.88
CA GLY A 340 2.76 9.61 6.45
C GLY A 340 2.59 11.12 6.39
N LYS A 341 3.38 11.80 7.22
CA LYS A 341 3.29 13.25 7.43
C LYS A 341 4.65 13.83 7.77
N SER A 342 5.10 14.81 6.97
CA SER A 342 6.41 15.47 7.12
C SER A 342 6.42 16.67 8.08
N ARG A 343 5.26 17.17 8.50
CA ARG A 343 5.12 18.30 9.45
C ARG A 343 5.36 17.85 10.89
N THR A 344 6.01 18.68 11.71
CA THR A 344 6.38 18.42 13.12
C THR A 344 5.25 17.87 14.01
N VAL A 345 3.99 18.20 13.74
CA VAL A 345 2.83 17.74 14.52
C VAL A 345 2.45 16.31 14.13
N GLY A 346 2.72 15.30 14.97
CA GLY A 346 2.32 13.90 14.67
C GLY A 346 2.90 13.39 13.35
N SER A 347 4.17 13.77 13.10
CA SER A 347 4.96 13.30 11.96
C SER A 347 5.26 11.82 12.09
N GLY A 348 5.46 11.17 10.95
CA GLY A 348 5.93 9.80 10.91
C GLY A 348 5.30 9.02 9.76
N LYS A 349 5.75 7.78 9.62
CA LYS A 349 5.22 6.82 8.66
C LYS A 349 3.79 6.39 8.99
N GLY A 350 3.11 5.79 8.04
CA GLY A 350 1.83 5.12 8.24
C GLY A 350 1.76 3.83 7.43
N LEU A 351 0.79 2.99 7.78
CA LEU A 351 0.51 1.74 7.07
C LEU A 351 -0.96 1.66 6.65
N ILE A 352 -1.21 1.32 5.39
CA ILE A 352 -2.54 0.93 4.94
C ILE A 352 -2.48 -0.47 4.35
N VAL A 353 -3.41 -1.33 4.76
CA VAL A 353 -3.60 -2.67 4.20
C VAL A 353 -5.01 -2.75 3.63
N SER A 354 -5.15 -3.14 2.37
CA SER A 354 -6.44 -3.41 1.72
C SER A 354 -6.51 -4.88 1.32
N ASN A 355 -7.31 -5.66 2.04
CA ASN A 355 -7.49 -7.09 1.82
C ASN A 355 -8.52 -7.45 0.73
N GLY A 356 -9.28 -6.45 0.26
CA GLY A 356 -10.35 -6.60 -0.73
C GLY A 356 -10.30 -5.50 -1.79
N ALA A 357 -11.44 -5.22 -2.41
CA ALA A 357 -11.53 -4.21 -3.46
C ALA A 357 -11.27 -2.79 -2.90
N LEU A 358 -10.36 -2.03 -3.49
CA LEU A 358 -10.13 -0.62 -3.20
C LEU A 358 -10.52 0.24 -4.41
N ASN A 359 -11.69 0.86 -4.36
CA ASN A 359 -12.23 1.69 -5.43
C ASN A 359 -12.17 3.16 -5.04
N ILE A 360 -11.41 3.96 -5.78
CA ILE A 360 -11.27 5.41 -5.58
C ILE A 360 -11.76 6.14 -6.82
N ASP A 361 -12.71 7.04 -6.63
CA ASP A 361 -13.24 7.92 -7.68
C ASP A 361 -13.18 9.38 -7.21
N MET A 362 -12.39 10.19 -7.90
CA MET A 362 -12.22 11.61 -7.57
C MET A 362 -12.92 12.48 -8.61
N ASP A 363 -13.56 13.56 -8.16
CA ASP A 363 -14.01 14.64 -9.04
C ASP A 363 -12.81 15.21 -9.84
N PRO A 364 -12.91 15.37 -11.17
CA PRO A 364 -11.80 15.87 -12.00
C PRO A 364 -11.39 17.32 -11.70
N ASN A 365 -12.23 18.08 -10.98
CA ASN A 365 -11.95 19.48 -10.65
C ASN A 365 -11.07 19.64 -9.40
N PHE A 366 -10.64 18.55 -8.75
CA PHE A 366 -9.62 18.66 -7.70
C PHE A 366 -8.28 19.13 -8.29
N GLY A 367 -7.59 19.98 -7.52
CA GLY A 367 -6.36 20.63 -7.92
C GLY A 367 -5.79 21.46 -6.78
N GLY A 368 -4.61 22.03 -6.98
CA GLY A 368 -3.97 22.89 -5.99
C GLY A 368 -3.24 24.05 -6.65
N SER A 369 -2.39 24.72 -5.87
CA SER A 369 -1.52 25.80 -6.35
C SER A 369 -0.41 25.32 -7.29
N SER A 370 -0.17 24.00 -7.36
CA SER A 370 0.78 23.40 -8.29
C SER A 370 0.16 22.26 -9.10
N ALA A 371 0.84 21.89 -10.19
CA ALA A 371 0.41 20.81 -11.06
C ALA A 371 0.53 19.40 -10.42
N TYR A 372 1.15 19.31 -9.23
CA TYR A 372 1.52 18.05 -8.58
C TYR A 372 0.70 17.76 -7.32
N MET A 373 -0.19 18.68 -6.95
CA MET A 373 -1.09 18.53 -5.80
C MET A 373 -2.32 17.66 -6.16
N SER A 374 -3.09 17.28 -5.14
CA SER A 374 -4.32 16.51 -5.28
C SER A 374 -4.18 15.17 -6.02
N SER A 375 -3.14 14.40 -5.65
CA SER A 375 -3.01 13.02 -6.08
C SER A 375 -4.04 12.12 -5.39
N ALA A 376 -4.42 11.00 -5.99
CA ALA A 376 -5.33 10.06 -5.33
C ALA A 376 -4.69 9.48 -4.06
N ILE A 377 -3.42 9.08 -4.16
CA ILE A 377 -2.61 8.55 -3.07
C ILE A 377 -1.39 9.44 -2.91
N LYS A 378 -1.18 9.94 -1.70
CA LYS A 378 0.00 10.70 -1.31
C LYS A 378 0.77 9.95 -0.24
N MET A 379 2.08 9.78 -0.45
CA MET A 379 2.96 9.09 0.48
C MET A 379 4.18 9.94 0.80
N ALA A 380 4.53 10.02 2.08
CA ALA A 380 5.70 10.74 2.55
C ALA A 380 6.30 10.06 3.79
N VAL A 381 7.53 10.45 4.15
CA VAL A 381 8.28 9.95 5.31
C VAL A 381 8.76 8.52 5.16
N SER A 382 9.98 8.26 5.65
CA SER A 382 10.64 6.98 5.56
C SER A 382 9.82 5.84 6.18
N GLY A 383 9.66 4.74 5.44
CA GLY A 383 8.94 3.55 5.87
C GLY A 383 7.41 3.61 5.76
N SER A 384 6.83 4.64 5.14
CA SER A 384 5.40 4.65 4.81
C SER A 384 5.05 3.58 3.77
N GLU A 385 3.94 2.87 3.99
CA GLU A 385 3.61 1.69 3.19
C GLU A 385 2.11 1.56 2.88
N LEU A 386 1.82 1.15 1.64
CA LEU A 386 0.49 0.74 1.17
C LEU A 386 0.55 -0.68 0.61
N GLN A 387 -0.26 -1.57 1.18
CA GLN A 387 -0.40 -2.97 0.76
C GLN A 387 -1.80 -3.19 0.22
N ALA A 388 -1.95 -3.20 -1.10
CA ALA A 388 -3.21 -3.46 -1.80
C ALA A 388 -3.07 -4.63 -2.79
N ASN A 389 -2.21 -5.60 -2.44
CA ASN A 389 -1.91 -6.78 -3.25
C ASN A 389 -2.03 -8.09 -2.47
N GLU A 390 -2.83 -8.14 -1.40
CA GLU A 390 -3.21 -9.41 -0.76
C GLU A 390 -3.98 -10.29 -1.75
N PRO A 391 -4.06 -11.63 -1.61
CA PRO A 391 -4.60 -12.52 -2.63
C PRO A 391 -5.99 -12.16 -3.20
N ASN A 392 -6.85 -11.55 -2.37
CA ASN A 392 -8.20 -11.14 -2.74
C ASN A 392 -8.33 -9.63 -3.06
N SER A 393 -7.23 -8.88 -3.04
CA SER A 393 -7.23 -7.46 -3.33
C SER A 393 -7.37 -7.20 -4.83
N SER A 394 -8.20 -6.21 -5.14
CA SER A 394 -8.27 -5.55 -6.45
C SER A 394 -8.26 -4.05 -6.23
N THR A 395 -7.76 -3.27 -7.18
CA THR A 395 -7.75 -1.81 -7.05
C THR A 395 -8.34 -1.16 -8.28
N TYR A 396 -9.21 -0.18 -8.11
CA TYR A 396 -9.64 0.70 -9.19
C TYR A 396 -9.42 2.14 -8.76
N ILE A 397 -8.65 2.91 -9.54
CA ILE A 397 -8.41 4.31 -9.24
C ILE A 397 -8.71 5.16 -10.48
N ASN A 398 -9.64 6.09 -10.31
CA ASN A 398 -9.92 7.18 -11.23
C ASN A 398 -9.49 8.50 -10.57
N ALA A 399 -8.20 8.84 -10.70
CA ALA A 399 -7.63 10.01 -10.05
C ALA A 399 -7.99 11.31 -10.78
N SER A 400 -8.04 12.42 -10.04
CA SER A 400 -8.19 13.75 -10.64
C SER A 400 -6.90 14.20 -11.34
N ARG A 401 -5.74 13.86 -10.74
CA ARG A 401 -4.39 14.18 -11.23
C ARG A 401 -3.50 12.94 -11.09
N SER A 402 -2.31 13.01 -10.52
CA SER A 402 -1.48 11.83 -10.32
C SER A 402 -2.19 10.79 -9.45
N VAL A 403 -1.97 9.52 -9.74
CA VAL A 403 -2.53 8.44 -8.91
C VAL A 403 -1.70 8.29 -7.65
N LEU A 404 -0.38 8.17 -7.81
CA LEU A 404 0.54 8.00 -6.70
C LEU A 404 1.57 9.12 -6.73
N ALA A 405 1.66 9.87 -5.64
CA ALA A 405 2.65 10.92 -5.47
C ALA A 405 3.48 10.69 -4.20
N ILE A 406 4.80 10.66 -4.35
CA ILE A 406 5.75 10.32 -3.30
C ILE A 406 6.66 11.50 -3.03
N GLY A 407 6.74 11.91 -1.76
CA GLY A 407 7.61 13.00 -1.30
C GLY A 407 7.11 14.40 -1.64
N ILE A 408 5.95 14.54 -2.30
CA ILE A 408 5.33 15.86 -2.55
C ILE A 408 4.98 16.53 -1.22
N ASP A 409 5.05 17.86 -1.21
CA ASP A 409 4.90 18.64 0.01
C ASP A 409 3.57 18.40 0.73
N ASP A 410 3.66 18.37 2.05
CA ASP A 410 2.54 18.43 2.98
C ASP A 410 2.50 19.84 3.57
N TRP A 411 1.85 20.74 2.84
CA TRP A 411 1.71 22.17 3.20
C TRP A 411 3.06 22.87 3.34
N GLY A 412 3.84 22.86 2.27
CA GLY A 412 5.15 23.51 2.24
C GLY A 412 6.26 22.76 3.00
N THR A 413 5.93 21.67 3.68
CA THR A 413 6.92 20.81 4.37
C THR A 413 7.07 19.50 3.62
N SER A 414 8.30 19.09 3.33
CA SER A 414 8.59 17.70 2.96
C SER A 414 10.03 17.36 3.32
N VAL A 415 10.30 16.06 3.43
CA VAL A 415 11.52 15.52 3.98
C VAL A 415 12.10 14.50 3.00
N ASP A 416 13.42 14.46 2.91
CA ASP A 416 14.10 13.36 2.27
C ASP A 416 13.73 12.07 3.01
N SER A 417 13.35 11.04 2.27
CA SER A 417 12.78 9.81 2.83
C SER A 417 13.40 8.59 2.18
N THR A 418 13.34 7.45 2.88
CA THR A 418 13.80 6.16 2.37
C THR A 418 12.80 5.04 2.62
N GLY A 419 12.72 4.06 1.73
CA GLY A 419 11.95 2.83 1.95
C GLY A 419 10.43 3.03 1.91
N ILE A 420 9.95 3.96 1.07
CA ILE A 420 8.51 4.13 0.82
C ILE A 420 8.06 3.03 -0.15
N LYS A 421 6.98 2.30 0.20
CA LYS A 421 6.54 1.14 -0.58
C LYS A 421 5.04 1.18 -0.90
N ALA A 422 4.68 0.83 -2.12
CA ALA A 422 3.29 0.64 -2.52
C ALA A 422 3.15 -0.61 -3.39
N SER A 423 2.22 -1.49 -3.05
CA SER A 423 1.91 -2.68 -3.82
C SER A 423 0.43 -2.74 -4.16
N PHE A 424 0.13 -3.16 -5.39
CA PHE A 424 -1.23 -3.30 -5.88
C PHE A 424 -1.37 -4.61 -6.65
N GLY A 425 -2.49 -5.29 -6.49
CA GLY A 425 -2.82 -6.47 -7.28
C GLY A 425 -4.15 -6.33 -7.98
N ASN A 426 -4.26 -6.89 -9.19
CA ASN A 426 -5.45 -6.75 -10.05
C ASN A 426 -5.95 -5.30 -10.10
N ALA A 427 -5.03 -4.38 -10.37
CA ALA A 427 -5.27 -2.95 -10.29
C ALA A 427 -5.62 -2.40 -11.67
N THR A 428 -6.68 -1.59 -11.81
CA THR A 428 -6.92 -0.76 -12.99
C THR A 428 -6.78 0.70 -12.59
N ILE A 429 -5.76 1.36 -13.11
CA ILE A 429 -5.34 2.68 -12.64
C ILE A 429 -5.22 3.66 -13.79
N LYS A 430 -5.95 4.77 -13.67
CA LYS A 430 -5.94 5.89 -14.62
C LYS A 430 -6.08 7.23 -13.93
N THR A 431 -5.80 8.27 -14.69
CA THR A 431 -6.08 9.66 -14.32
C THR A 431 -7.06 10.29 -15.31
N GLN A 432 -7.88 11.22 -14.82
CA GLN A 432 -8.75 12.06 -15.65
C GLN A 432 -8.01 13.27 -16.21
N SER A 433 -6.83 13.58 -15.69
CA SER A 433 -5.96 14.59 -16.27
C SER A 433 -5.43 14.10 -17.62
N ILE A 434 -5.25 15.03 -18.56
CA ILE A 434 -4.55 14.74 -19.82
C ILE A 434 -3.03 14.94 -19.70
N THR A 435 -2.54 15.68 -18.69
CA THR A 435 -1.11 16.05 -18.57
C THR A 435 -0.43 15.52 -17.31
N ALA A 436 -1.18 15.15 -16.27
CA ALA A 436 -0.58 14.72 -15.01
C ALA A 436 0.14 13.37 -15.19
N PRO A 437 1.32 13.18 -14.56
CA PRO A 437 1.95 11.88 -14.55
C PRO A 437 1.16 10.91 -13.67
N LEU A 438 1.15 9.61 -14.01
CA LEU A 438 0.43 8.61 -13.23
C LEU A 438 1.11 8.38 -11.87
N LEU A 439 2.44 8.16 -11.91
CA LEU A 439 3.31 8.02 -10.75
C LEU A 439 4.29 9.19 -10.71
N LEU A 440 4.37 9.86 -9.56
CA LEU A 440 5.20 11.03 -9.35
C LEU A 440 6.12 10.81 -8.15
N VAL A 441 7.41 11.05 -8.33
CA VAL A 441 8.40 10.98 -7.25
C VAL A 441 9.18 12.30 -7.20
N ASP A 442 9.12 13.00 -6.06
CA ASP A 442 9.90 14.22 -5.84
C ASP A 442 11.39 13.91 -5.57
N SER A 443 12.21 14.93 -5.51
CA SER A 443 13.61 14.86 -5.09
C SER A 443 13.75 14.37 -3.64
N GLY A 444 14.88 13.71 -3.34
CA GLY A 444 15.23 13.21 -2.02
C GLY A 444 14.52 11.93 -1.57
N GLN A 445 13.83 11.24 -2.47
CA GLN A 445 13.06 10.02 -2.14
C GLN A 445 13.85 8.78 -2.58
N GLN A 446 14.44 8.07 -1.62
CA GLN A 446 15.32 6.93 -1.87
C GLN A 446 14.62 5.59 -1.57
N ASP A 447 15.09 4.52 -2.18
CA ASP A 447 14.59 3.14 -2.00
C ASP A 447 13.05 3.06 -2.12
N VAL A 448 12.50 3.77 -3.11
CA VAL A 448 11.07 3.73 -3.38
C VAL A 448 10.76 2.45 -4.15
N GLY A 449 9.88 1.61 -3.60
CA GLY A 449 9.43 0.37 -4.22
C GLY A 449 7.97 0.43 -4.62
N VAL A 450 7.67 0.26 -5.91
CA VAL A 450 6.28 0.18 -6.39
C VAL A 450 6.08 -1.13 -7.16
N LEU A 451 5.09 -1.91 -6.76
CA LEU A 451 4.73 -3.19 -7.36
C LEU A 451 3.29 -3.16 -7.89
N PHE A 452 3.10 -3.63 -9.11
CA PHE A 452 1.80 -4.01 -9.64
C PHE A 452 1.84 -5.47 -10.08
N ASP A 453 0.98 -6.29 -9.49
CA ASP A 453 0.89 -7.72 -9.77
C ASP A 453 -0.49 -8.14 -10.29
N ARG A 454 -0.63 -9.42 -10.66
CA ARG A 454 -1.88 -10.10 -11.02
C ARG A 454 -2.72 -9.32 -12.03
N HIS A 455 -2.25 -9.22 -13.27
CA HIS A 455 -2.97 -8.58 -14.37
C HIS A 455 -3.35 -7.11 -14.13
N SER A 456 -2.53 -6.38 -13.36
CA SER A 456 -2.74 -4.94 -13.19
C SER A 456 -2.56 -4.19 -14.51
N ASN A 457 -3.34 -3.15 -14.74
CA ASN A 457 -3.33 -2.31 -15.93
C ASN A 457 -3.16 -0.83 -15.54
N LEU A 458 -2.05 -0.24 -15.99
CA LEU A 458 -1.72 1.16 -15.81
C LEU A 458 -1.78 1.88 -17.15
N THR A 459 -2.52 2.98 -17.21
CA THR A 459 -2.59 3.83 -18.40
C THR A 459 -2.23 5.25 -18.04
N ALA A 460 -1.11 5.74 -18.60
CA ALA A 460 -0.73 7.14 -18.49
C ALA A 460 -1.74 8.06 -19.20
N ALA A 461 -1.79 9.32 -18.79
CA ALA A 461 -2.53 10.35 -19.51
C ALA A 461 -1.95 10.59 -20.91
N SER A 462 -2.75 11.09 -21.85
CA SER A 462 -2.35 11.29 -23.25
C SER A 462 -1.12 12.19 -23.43
N ASP A 463 -0.88 13.14 -22.54
CA ASP A 463 0.28 14.03 -22.48
C ASP A 463 1.05 13.93 -21.15
N GLY A 464 0.63 13.02 -20.27
CA GLY A 464 1.29 12.72 -19.01
C GLY A 464 2.38 11.66 -19.18
N TYR A 465 3.28 11.57 -18.20
CA TYR A 465 4.18 10.43 -18.10
C TYR A 465 3.54 9.30 -17.29
N LEU A 466 3.91 8.07 -17.57
CA LEU A 466 3.62 6.94 -16.69
C LEU A 466 4.34 7.13 -15.34
N VAL A 467 5.62 7.48 -15.39
CA VAL A 467 6.46 7.79 -14.23
C VAL A 467 7.17 9.10 -14.49
N ASP A 468 7.16 10.01 -13.53
CA ASP A 468 7.97 11.24 -13.57
C ASP A 468 8.76 11.40 -12.28
N ILE A 469 10.09 11.38 -12.37
CA ILE A 469 10.98 11.73 -11.25
C ILE A 469 11.42 13.17 -11.43
N ILE A 470 10.91 14.04 -10.57
CA ILE A 470 11.05 15.47 -10.70
C ILE A 470 11.85 16.07 -9.55
N LYS A 471 12.24 17.32 -9.76
CA LYS A 471 12.71 18.20 -8.70
C LYS A 471 11.65 19.26 -8.46
N TYR A 472 10.60 18.91 -7.72
CA TYR A 472 9.63 19.92 -7.31
C TYR A 472 10.23 20.84 -6.26
N ARG A 473 11.09 20.31 -5.38
CA ARG A 473 11.73 21.09 -4.31
C ARG A 473 13.25 21.10 -4.39
N ASN A 474 13.84 22.04 -3.65
CA ASN A 474 15.29 22.28 -3.57
C ASN A 474 16.07 21.23 -2.75
N SER A 475 15.62 19.97 -2.68
CA SER A 475 16.50 18.90 -2.18
C SER A 475 17.66 18.71 -3.16
N THR A 476 18.84 18.42 -2.64
CA THR A 476 20.03 18.04 -3.40
C THR A 476 20.25 16.53 -3.43
N THR A 477 19.47 15.78 -2.65
CA THR A 477 19.55 14.33 -2.56
C THR A 477 18.83 13.71 -3.75
N ALA A 478 19.51 12.80 -4.45
CA ALA A 478 18.93 12.06 -5.56
C ALA A 478 17.78 11.14 -5.10
N SER A 479 16.83 10.86 -6.00
CA SER A 479 15.75 9.90 -5.75
C SER A 479 16.06 8.55 -6.38
N SER A 480 15.51 7.46 -5.84
CA SER A 480 15.61 6.13 -6.44
C SER A 480 14.28 5.40 -6.39
N LEU A 481 13.81 4.97 -7.56
CA LEU A 481 12.55 4.24 -7.75
C LEU A 481 12.81 2.90 -8.43
N LYS A 482 12.29 1.83 -7.84
CA LYS A 482 12.11 0.52 -8.47
C LYS A 482 10.63 0.29 -8.75
N LEU A 483 10.26 0.28 -10.03
CA LEU A 483 8.92 -0.08 -10.50
C LEU A 483 8.93 -1.53 -10.99
N THR A 484 8.04 -2.37 -10.46
CA THR A 484 7.91 -3.78 -10.86
C THR A 484 6.50 -4.06 -11.36
N LEU A 485 6.39 -4.64 -12.55
CA LEU A 485 5.18 -5.19 -13.14
C LEU A 485 5.33 -6.70 -13.17
N ASP A 486 4.36 -7.42 -12.63
CA ASP A 486 4.43 -8.86 -12.48
C ASP A 486 3.11 -9.57 -12.83
N ASN A 487 3.21 -10.87 -13.14
CA ASN A 487 2.09 -11.78 -13.36
C ASN A 487 1.07 -11.23 -14.37
N GLY A 488 1.53 -11.00 -15.61
CA GLY A 488 0.68 -10.54 -16.71
C GLY A 488 0.18 -9.11 -16.59
N SER A 489 0.86 -8.26 -15.81
CA SER A 489 0.50 -6.84 -15.67
C SER A 489 0.93 -6.03 -16.89
N THR A 490 0.18 -4.99 -17.21
CA THR A 490 0.40 -4.11 -18.37
C THR A 490 0.57 -2.67 -17.94
N MET A 491 1.50 -1.96 -18.56
CA MET A 491 1.62 -0.51 -18.44
C MET A 491 1.69 0.16 -19.82
N THR A 492 1.05 1.32 -19.97
CA THR A 492 1.02 2.07 -21.23
C THR A 492 1.45 3.52 -21.00
N GLY A 493 2.45 3.98 -21.75
CA GLY A 493 3.00 5.34 -21.67
C GLY A 493 4.52 5.41 -21.61
N LEU A 494 5.05 6.60 -21.38
CA LEU A 494 6.50 6.88 -21.30
C LEU A 494 6.93 7.25 -19.89
N THR A 495 8.19 7.00 -19.55
CA THR A 495 8.80 7.43 -18.28
C THR A 495 9.71 8.63 -18.47
N ASN A 496 9.81 9.45 -17.44
CA ASN A 496 10.72 10.57 -17.39
C ASN A 496 11.51 10.58 -16.07
N LYS A 497 12.75 11.03 -16.19
CA LYS A 497 13.70 11.15 -15.10
C LYS A 497 14.39 12.51 -15.20
N ALA A 498 13.61 13.56 -15.01
CA ALA A 498 14.07 14.95 -15.17
C ALA A 498 15.13 15.34 -14.12
N TYR A 499 15.06 14.78 -12.92
CA TYR A 499 16.01 15.12 -11.87
C TYR A 499 17.33 14.36 -12.01
N ALA A 500 18.42 15.12 -12.20
CA ALA A 500 19.76 14.59 -12.38
C ALA A 500 20.19 13.68 -11.20
N ASN A 501 20.97 12.65 -11.50
CA ASN A 501 21.49 11.63 -10.57
C ASN A 501 20.44 10.74 -9.87
N SER A 502 19.14 10.95 -10.13
CA SER A 502 18.12 10.00 -9.67
C SER A 502 18.20 8.69 -10.44
N THR A 503 17.67 7.62 -9.86
CA THR A 503 17.58 6.30 -10.51
C THR A 503 16.13 5.84 -10.70
N LEU A 504 15.85 5.27 -11.86
CA LEU A 504 14.61 4.58 -12.20
C LEU A 504 14.94 3.21 -12.77
N ASN A 505 14.64 2.17 -12.01
CA ASN A 505 14.78 0.78 -12.44
C ASN A 505 13.40 0.18 -12.67
N ILE A 506 13.19 -0.41 -13.84
CA ILE A 506 11.91 -0.99 -14.26
C ILE A 506 12.09 -2.50 -14.45
N ASN A 507 11.25 -3.28 -13.80
CA ASN A 507 11.21 -4.73 -13.95
C ASN A 507 9.88 -5.16 -14.57
N LEU A 508 9.92 -5.87 -15.69
CA LEU A 508 8.78 -6.57 -16.27
C LEU A 508 8.99 -8.07 -16.06
N ASN A 509 8.08 -8.73 -15.34
CA ASN A 509 8.20 -10.14 -14.98
C ASN A 509 6.94 -10.93 -15.39
N ASN A 510 7.13 -12.24 -15.62
CA ASN A 510 6.07 -13.23 -15.72
C ASN A 510 4.91 -12.81 -16.65
N GLY A 511 5.23 -12.60 -17.93
CA GLY A 511 4.26 -12.24 -18.97
C GLY A 511 3.78 -10.79 -18.93
N SER A 512 4.46 -9.91 -18.19
CA SER A 512 4.09 -8.49 -18.13
C SER A 512 4.42 -7.74 -19.41
N THR A 513 3.65 -6.69 -19.72
CA THR A 513 3.76 -5.94 -20.97
C THR A 513 3.95 -4.45 -20.71
N TRP A 514 4.87 -3.82 -21.44
CA TRP A 514 4.95 -2.36 -21.56
C TRP A 514 4.62 -1.94 -22.99
N ASN A 515 3.54 -1.17 -23.14
CA ASN A 515 3.19 -0.50 -24.39
C ASN A 515 3.76 0.92 -24.37
N LEU A 516 4.72 1.22 -25.26
CA LEU A 516 5.15 2.59 -25.47
C LEU A 516 4.03 3.36 -26.17
N ALA A 517 3.79 4.60 -25.75
CA ALA A 517 2.77 5.45 -26.33
C ALA A 517 3.30 6.88 -26.39
N GLU A 518 3.31 7.47 -27.59
CA GLU A 518 3.71 8.86 -27.78
C GLU A 518 2.77 9.81 -27.05
N LYS A 519 3.31 10.95 -26.60
CA LYS A 519 2.44 12.03 -26.12
C LYS A 519 1.67 12.65 -27.28
N ALA A 520 0.41 12.97 -27.06
CA ALA A 520 -0.46 13.57 -28.07
C ALA A 520 0.07 14.93 -28.58
N THR A 521 0.82 15.65 -27.74
CA THR A 521 1.42 16.95 -28.03
C THR A 521 2.95 16.90 -27.93
N GLY A 522 3.63 17.69 -28.77
CA GLY A 522 5.08 17.89 -28.70
C GLY A 522 5.95 16.75 -29.23
N THR A 523 5.36 15.72 -29.86
CA THR A 523 6.08 14.58 -30.48
C THR A 523 7.11 13.93 -29.53
N VAL A 524 6.72 13.77 -28.26
CA VAL A 524 7.59 13.14 -27.26
C VAL A 524 7.45 11.63 -27.38
N ALA A 525 8.53 10.97 -27.80
CA ALA A 525 8.65 9.52 -27.96
C ALA A 525 9.80 8.92 -27.12
N THR A 526 10.34 9.69 -26.17
CA THR A 526 11.47 9.27 -25.34
C THR A 526 11.01 8.80 -23.96
N SER A 527 11.45 7.61 -23.56
CA SER A 527 11.33 7.09 -22.20
C SER A 527 12.70 7.06 -21.55
N ALA A 528 12.85 7.68 -20.38
CA ALA A 528 14.11 7.74 -19.64
C ALA A 528 14.07 6.86 -18.37
N PHE A 529 15.10 6.04 -18.16
CA PHE A 529 15.30 5.16 -17.01
C PHE A 529 16.79 4.77 -16.90
N ASP A 530 17.18 4.04 -15.86
CA ASP A 530 18.57 3.51 -15.74
C ASP A 530 18.64 2.10 -16.27
N THR A 531 17.70 1.26 -15.84
CA THR A 531 17.59 -0.13 -16.29
C THR A 531 16.15 -0.52 -16.57
N LEU A 532 15.97 -1.28 -17.64
CA LEU A 532 14.79 -2.08 -17.92
C LEU A 532 15.21 -3.55 -17.93
N ALA A 533 14.72 -4.33 -16.98
CA ALA A 533 14.92 -5.77 -16.93
C ALA A 533 13.60 -6.48 -17.29
N MET A 534 13.62 -7.25 -18.38
CA MET A 534 12.47 -8.01 -18.88
C MET A 534 12.72 -9.50 -18.65
N ASN A 535 11.82 -10.18 -17.93
CA ASN A 535 11.95 -11.57 -17.53
C ASN A 535 10.66 -12.35 -17.75
N GLY A 536 10.77 -13.68 -17.88
CA GLY A 536 9.64 -14.60 -17.78
C GLY A 536 8.57 -14.41 -18.86
N GLY A 537 8.97 -14.23 -20.13
CA GLY A 537 8.04 -14.05 -21.24
C GLY A 537 7.43 -12.65 -21.33
N SER A 538 8.04 -11.64 -20.70
CA SER A 538 7.55 -10.26 -20.75
C SER A 538 7.74 -9.65 -22.14
N THR A 539 6.96 -8.60 -22.44
CA THR A 539 6.96 -7.94 -23.75
C THR A 539 7.11 -6.43 -23.63
N LEU A 540 7.92 -5.82 -24.50
CA LEU A 540 7.95 -4.40 -24.76
C LEU A 540 7.42 -4.17 -26.18
N ASN A 541 6.31 -3.46 -26.32
CA ASN A 541 5.75 -3.09 -27.61
C ASN A 541 6.27 -1.69 -27.99
N GLY A 542 7.10 -1.65 -29.04
CA GLY A 542 7.65 -0.44 -29.63
C GLY A 542 6.89 0.04 -30.86
N THR A 543 5.59 -0.27 -30.93
CA THR A 543 4.71 0.00 -32.08
C THR A 543 3.72 1.13 -31.80
N THR A 544 3.01 1.59 -32.82
CA THR A 544 2.00 2.65 -32.68
C THR A 544 0.74 2.34 -33.47
N GLN A 545 -0.42 2.78 -32.95
CA GLN A 545 -1.67 2.73 -33.72
C GLN A 545 -1.75 3.83 -34.79
N SER A 546 -0.77 4.73 -34.86
CA SER A 546 -0.68 5.77 -35.89
C SER A 546 -0.42 5.17 -37.27
N THR A 547 -0.79 5.92 -38.32
CA THR A 547 -0.43 5.59 -39.72
C THR A 547 1.04 5.81 -40.01
N SER A 548 1.69 6.72 -39.27
CA SER A 548 3.13 6.95 -39.35
C SER A 548 3.88 5.93 -38.49
N PRO A 549 5.05 5.46 -38.92
CA PRO A 549 5.86 4.55 -38.12
C PRO A 549 6.29 5.16 -36.78
N ALA A 550 6.35 4.32 -35.74
CA ALA A 550 6.82 4.66 -34.41
C ALA A 550 8.32 4.97 -34.41
N LYS A 551 8.73 5.94 -33.58
CA LYS A 551 10.16 6.28 -33.40
C LYS A 551 10.48 6.47 -31.93
N PHE A 552 10.43 5.38 -31.17
CA PHE A 552 10.65 5.42 -29.73
C PHE A 552 12.14 5.42 -29.36
N ILE A 553 12.46 6.15 -28.29
CA ILE A 553 13.81 6.20 -27.71
C ILE A 553 13.74 5.74 -26.26
N LEU A 554 14.46 4.68 -25.93
CA LEU A 554 14.71 4.22 -24.57
C LEU A 554 16.08 4.75 -24.12
N LYS A 555 16.08 5.71 -23.21
CA LYS A 555 17.31 6.25 -22.63
C LYS A 555 17.62 5.51 -21.32
N GLY A 556 18.32 4.40 -21.44
CA GLY A 556 18.70 3.50 -20.34
C GLY A 556 19.21 2.16 -20.88
N ASN A 557 19.73 1.32 -19.99
CA ASN A 557 20.18 -0.04 -20.36
C ASN A 557 19.01 -1.02 -20.36
N VAL A 558 19.01 -1.97 -21.28
CA VAL A 558 17.93 -2.96 -21.43
C VAL A 558 18.50 -4.37 -21.36
N THR A 559 17.90 -5.21 -20.51
CA THR A 559 18.18 -6.65 -20.45
C THR A 559 16.90 -7.42 -20.78
N SER A 560 16.94 -8.28 -21.79
CA SER A 560 15.82 -9.12 -22.20
C SER A 560 16.13 -10.60 -21.98
N THR A 561 15.57 -11.19 -20.91
CA THR A 561 15.73 -12.60 -20.56
C THR A 561 14.46 -13.38 -20.88
N GLY A 562 14.51 -14.25 -21.89
CA GLY A 562 13.35 -15.02 -22.34
C GLY A 562 12.13 -14.15 -22.65
N SER A 563 12.35 -12.92 -23.12
CA SER A 563 11.36 -11.86 -23.26
C SER A 563 11.44 -11.24 -24.67
N THR A 564 10.45 -10.43 -25.06
CA THR A 564 10.28 -9.99 -26.44
C THR A 564 10.33 -8.47 -26.58
N LEU A 565 11.20 -7.98 -27.46
CA LEU A 565 11.08 -6.65 -28.07
C LEU A 565 10.22 -6.80 -29.33
N ASN A 566 9.02 -6.22 -29.32
CA ASN A 566 8.05 -6.37 -30.37
C ASN A 566 7.86 -5.06 -31.13
N LEU A 567 8.25 -5.05 -32.42
CA LEU A 567 7.99 -3.95 -33.34
C LEU A 567 6.98 -4.35 -34.43
N THR A 568 6.35 -5.52 -34.35
CA THR A 568 5.42 -5.95 -35.41
C THR A 568 4.02 -5.39 -35.16
N ASP A 569 3.52 -4.60 -36.11
CA ASP A 569 2.14 -4.11 -36.15
C ASP A 569 1.49 -4.17 -37.55
N GLY A 570 2.13 -4.87 -38.49
CA GLY A 570 1.69 -4.99 -39.88
C GLY A 570 2.05 -3.76 -40.73
N LYS A 571 2.87 -2.85 -40.20
CA LYS A 571 3.47 -1.73 -40.93
C LYS A 571 4.98 -1.82 -40.78
N VAL A 572 5.67 -1.30 -41.79
CA VAL A 572 7.14 -1.26 -41.80
C VAL A 572 7.65 0.14 -41.51
N GLY A 573 8.82 0.21 -40.90
CA GLY A 573 9.57 1.45 -40.69
C GLY A 573 9.58 1.91 -39.23
N ASP A 574 9.05 1.11 -38.30
CA ASP A 574 9.13 1.41 -36.87
C ASP A 574 10.61 1.36 -36.43
N VAL A 575 11.01 2.30 -35.57
CA VAL A 575 12.37 2.38 -35.05
C VAL A 575 12.33 2.42 -33.53
N LEU A 576 12.94 1.41 -32.91
CA LEU A 576 13.23 1.40 -31.48
C LEU A 576 14.70 1.72 -31.26
N THR A 577 14.99 2.84 -30.62
CA THR A 577 16.35 3.24 -30.27
C THR A 577 16.63 3.02 -28.78
N ILE A 578 17.60 2.19 -28.44
CA ILE A 578 18.15 2.03 -27.10
C ILE A 578 19.41 2.92 -26.97
N GLN A 579 19.28 4.04 -26.27
CA GLN A 579 20.39 4.91 -25.88
C GLN A 579 21.07 4.37 -24.61
N GLY A 580 21.70 3.20 -24.75
CA GLY A 580 22.35 2.44 -23.69
C GLY A 580 22.89 1.12 -24.24
N SER A 581 23.31 0.22 -23.35
CA SER A 581 23.64 -1.15 -23.71
C SER A 581 22.39 -2.04 -23.72
N TYR A 582 22.41 -3.05 -24.60
CA TYR A 582 21.39 -4.08 -24.72
C TYR A 582 21.99 -5.45 -24.45
N VAL A 583 21.37 -6.23 -23.56
CA VAL A 583 21.78 -7.61 -23.27
C VAL A 583 20.62 -8.54 -23.55
N GLY A 584 20.78 -9.43 -24.54
CA GLY A 584 19.85 -10.53 -24.79
C GLY A 584 20.25 -11.78 -24.00
N ASN A 585 19.30 -12.44 -23.37
CA ASN A 585 19.51 -13.75 -22.75
C ASN A 585 18.36 -14.68 -23.17
N ASN A 586 18.49 -15.24 -24.37
CA ASN A 586 17.42 -15.99 -25.05
C ASN A 586 16.16 -15.14 -25.26
N GLY A 587 16.33 -13.83 -25.46
CA GLY A 587 15.25 -12.91 -25.80
C GLY A 587 14.85 -13.02 -27.28
N ASN A 588 13.78 -12.33 -27.66
CA ASN A 588 13.28 -12.24 -29.02
C ASN A 588 13.21 -10.79 -29.51
N LEU A 589 13.46 -10.59 -30.79
CA LEU A 589 13.23 -9.34 -31.51
C LEU A 589 12.33 -9.65 -32.71
N PHE A 590 11.16 -9.03 -32.77
CA PHE A 590 10.21 -9.20 -33.87
C PHE A 590 10.14 -7.92 -34.71
N LEU A 591 10.26 -8.07 -36.03
CA LEU A 591 10.34 -6.99 -37.02
C LEU A 591 9.47 -7.31 -38.23
N ASP A 592 8.83 -6.30 -38.80
CA ASP A 592 8.17 -6.34 -40.09
C ASP A 592 9.11 -5.80 -41.19
N THR A 593 9.15 -6.48 -42.34
CA THR A 593 9.99 -6.10 -43.48
C THR A 593 9.25 -6.35 -44.79
N VAL A 594 9.30 -5.40 -45.73
CA VAL A 594 8.91 -5.66 -47.13
C VAL A 594 10.12 -6.30 -47.82
N LEU A 595 10.24 -7.63 -47.81
CA LEU A 595 11.44 -8.32 -48.31
C LEU A 595 11.69 -8.06 -49.80
N GLY A 596 12.81 -7.40 -50.10
CA GLY A 596 13.24 -6.99 -51.44
C GLY A 596 14.77 -6.81 -51.51
N ASP A 597 15.22 -5.71 -52.11
CA ASP A 597 16.65 -5.37 -52.23
C ASP A 597 17.14 -4.58 -50.99
N ASP A 598 18.37 -4.05 -51.02
CA ASP A 598 18.97 -3.27 -49.92
C ASP A 598 18.12 -2.08 -49.42
N SER A 599 17.23 -1.55 -50.27
CA SER A 599 16.37 -0.40 -49.96
C SER A 599 15.03 -0.78 -49.31
N SER A 600 14.83 -2.07 -49.02
CA SER A 600 13.60 -2.60 -48.43
C SER A 600 13.19 -1.84 -47.16
N PRO A 601 11.96 -1.30 -47.13
CA PRO A 601 11.37 -0.79 -45.90
C PRO A 601 11.31 -1.89 -44.83
N THR A 602 11.78 -1.57 -43.64
CA THR A 602 11.87 -2.51 -42.52
C THR A 602 11.80 -1.75 -41.21
N ASP A 603 11.31 -2.43 -40.18
CA ASP A 603 11.53 -2.01 -38.80
C ASP A 603 13.00 -2.14 -38.42
N LYS A 604 13.42 -1.32 -37.46
CA LYS A 604 14.82 -1.25 -37.01
C LYS A 604 14.97 -1.20 -35.50
N LEU A 605 15.96 -1.94 -35.01
CA LEU A 605 16.51 -1.77 -33.66
C LEU A 605 17.84 -1.00 -33.74
N VAL A 606 17.96 0.10 -33.02
CA VAL A 606 19.20 0.88 -32.92
C VAL A 606 19.69 0.84 -31.48
N VAL A 607 20.91 0.36 -31.24
CA VAL A 607 21.54 0.31 -29.91
C VAL A 607 22.77 1.20 -29.92
N SER A 608 22.75 2.33 -29.22
CA SER A 608 23.92 3.24 -29.24
C SER A 608 25.13 2.67 -28.51
N GLY A 609 24.92 1.77 -27.53
CA GLY A 609 25.96 1.10 -26.76
C GLY A 609 26.32 -0.27 -27.32
N SER A 610 26.73 -1.16 -26.42
CA SER A 610 27.05 -2.55 -26.74
C SER A 610 25.80 -3.43 -26.78
N ALA A 611 25.71 -4.31 -27.76
CA ALA A 611 24.76 -5.43 -27.80
C ALA A 611 25.48 -6.75 -27.53
N THR A 612 25.10 -7.45 -26.47
CA THR A 612 25.75 -8.71 -26.05
C THR A 612 24.74 -9.80 -25.70
N GLY A 613 25.25 -11.03 -25.54
CA GLY A 613 24.42 -12.20 -25.21
C GLY A 613 23.78 -12.81 -26.45
N THR A 614 22.51 -13.23 -26.38
CA THR A 614 21.80 -13.81 -27.53
C THR A 614 20.34 -13.38 -27.59
N THR A 615 19.94 -12.86 -28.75
CA THR A 615 18.55 -12.50 -29.11
C THR A 615 18.14 -13.18 -30.41
N TYR A 616 17.00 -13.84 -30.42
CA TYR A 616 16.42 -14.46 -31.60
C TYR A 616 15.65 -13.43 -32.44
N VAL A 617 16.07 -13.22 -33.69
CA VAL A 617 15.47 -12.26 -34.61
C VAL A 617 14.47 -12.99 -35.51
N LYS A 618 13.20 -12.57 -35.44
CA LYS A 618 12.13 -13.05 -36.32
C LYS A 618 11.69 -11.90 -37.21
N VAL A 619 11.58 -12.18 -38.51
CA VAL A 619 11.15 -11.21 -39.53
C VAL A 619 9.85 -11.69 -40.15
N THR A 620 8.86 -10.82 -40.20
CA THR A 620 7.60 -11.02 -40.93
C THR A 620 7.68 -10.32 -42.28
N ASN A 621 7.29 -10.99 -43.35
CA ASN A 621 7.25 -10.39 -44.68
C ASN A 621 5.93 -9.66 -44.93
N GLU A 622 5.96 -8.34 -45.00
CA GLU A 622 4.79 -7.50 -45.25
C GLU A 622 4.61 -7.21 -46.74
N GLY A 623 4.31 -8.26 -47.51
CA GLY A 623 4.00 -8.14 -48.95
C GLY A 623 5.22 -7.98 -49.88
N GLY A 624 6.43 -8.19 -49.37
CA GLY A 624 7.64 -8.25 -50.19
C GLY A 624 7.62 -9.42 -51.18
N THR A 625 8.11 -9.17 -52.40
CA THR A 625 8.17 -10.16 -53.49
C THR A 625 9.54 -10.83 -53.62
N GLY A 626 10.53 -10.34 -52.87
CA GLY A 626 11.91 -10.79 -52.92
C GLY A 626 12.70 -10.17 -54.06
N ALA A 627 13.93 -9.76 -53.78
CA ALA A 627 14.91 -9.30 -54.76
C ALA A 627 16.33 -9.54 -54.24
N ARG A 628 17.32 -9.58 -55.13
CA ARG A 628 18.72 -9.79 -54.75
C ARG A 628 19.22 -8.62 -53.90
N THR A 629 19.88 -8.90 -52.78
CA THR A 629 20.61 -7.91 -51.98
C THR A 629 22.06 -7.76 -52.49
N LEU A 630 22.62 -6.56 -52.36
CA LEU A 630 24.03 -6.28 -52.63
C LEU A 630 24.79 -6.17 -51.30
N ASN A 631 24.38 -5.25 -50.43
CA ASN A 631 24.93 -5.03 -49.10
C ASN A 631 24.04 -5.62 -48.00
N GLY A 632 22.77 -5.89 -48.29
CA GLY A 632 21.78 -6.43 -47.36
C GLY A 632 20.79 -5.38 -46.84
N ILE A 633 19.63 -5.86 -46.35
CA ILE A 633 18.60 -5.04 -45.69
C ILE A 633 19.01 -4.84 -44.24
N GLU A 634 19.33 -3.61 -43.83
CA GLU A 634 19.78 -3.33 -42.45
C GLU A 634 18.62 -3.43 -41.46
N LEU A 635 18.74 -4.32 -40.48
CA LEU A 635 17.75 -4.49 -39.40
C LEU A 635 18.19 -3.88 -38.09
N ILE A 636 19.49 -4.02 -37.76
CA ILE A 636 20.01 -3.66 -36.44
C ILE A 636 21.29 -2.86 -36.58
N THR A 637 21.32 -1.70 -35.95
CA THR A 637 22.51 -0.86 -35.84
C THR A 637 23.01 -0.90 -34.39
N THR A 638 24.32 -1.12 -34.17
CA THR A 638 24.88 -1.11 -32.80
C THR A 638 26.17 -0.30 -32.71
N GLY A 639 26.45 0.26 -31.52
CA GLY A 639 27.75 0.86 -31.22
C GLY A 639 28.88 -0.18 -31.19
N SER A 640 28.61 -1.33 -30.57
CA SER A 640 29.39 -2.55 -30.71
C SER A 640 28.49 -3.76 -30.51
N SER A 641 28.85 -4.91 -31.08
CA SER A 641 28.04 -6.12 -30.94
C SER A 641 28.90 -7.37 -30.99
N THR A 642 28.62 -8.34 -30.12
CA THR A 642 29.25 -9.67 -30.15
C THR A 642 28.68 -10.51 -31.30
N ASP A 643 29.43 -11.51 -31.75
CA ASP A 643 29.06 -12.36 -32.90
C ASP A 643 27.80 -13.21 -32.65
N ASP A 644 27.43 -13.41 -31.39
CA ASP A 644 26.28 -14.17 -30.93
C ASP A 644 25.09 -13.29 -30.47
N ALA A 645 25.25 -11.96 -30.48
CA ALA A 645 24.25 -11.01 -29.98
C ALA A 645 22.87 -11.19 -30.61
N PHE A 646 22.83 -11.53 -31.91
CA PHE A 646 21.61 -11.74 -32.67
C PHE A 646 21.71 -13.00 -33.53
N VAL A 647 20.66 -13.83 -33.48
CA VAL A 647 20.58 -15.10 -34.19
C VAL A 647 19.25 -15.18 -34.92
N GLN A 648 19.26 -15.58 -36.19
CA GLN A 648 18.02 -15.76 -36.95
C GLN A 648 17.12 -16.82 -36.32
N SER A 649 15.82 -16.54 -36.27
CA SER A 649 14.78 -17.47 -35.85
C SER A 649 13.80 -17.73 -36.98
N GLY A 650 13.74 -18.99 -37.43
CA GLY A 650 12.89 -19.42 -38.53
C GLY A 650 13.44 -19.04 -39.92
N ARG A 651 12.71 -19.46 -40.95
CA ARG A 651 13.02 -19.17 -42.37
C ARG A 651 12.51 -17.77 -42.72
N ILE A 652 13.35 -16.98 -43.40
CA ILE A 652 12.99 -15.65 -43.91
C ILE A 652 13.05 -15.73 -45.44
N ALA A 653 11.90 -15.67 -46.12
CA ALA A 653 11.84 -15.87 -47.57
C ALA A 653 10.74 -15.02 -48.21
N ALA A 654 11.00 -14.58 -49.44
CA ALA A 654 10.03 -13.92 -50.31
C ALA A 654 10.30 -14.27 -51.77
N GLY A 655 9.25 -14.67 -52.50
CA GLY A 655 9.37 -15.15 -53.88
C GLY A 655 10.40 -16.27 -54.02
N ALA A 656 11.40 -16.06 -54.89
CA ALA A 656 12.47 -17.02 -55.16
C ALA A 656 13.71 -16.85 -54.24
N TYR A 657 13.64 -15.97 -53.24
CA TYR A 657 14.80 -15.58 -52.42
C TYR A 657 14.65 -16.06 -50.98
N ASP A 658 15.68 -16.72 -50.48
CA ASP A 658 15.90 -17.02 -49.06
C ASP A 658 16.89 -16.01 -48.49
N TYR A 659 16.51 -15.36 -47.39
CA TYR A 659 17.33 -14.37 -46.70
C TYR A 659 17.91 -14.98 -45.42
N SER A 660 19.16 -14.63 -45.14
CA SER A 660 19.87 -14.99 -43.91
C SER A 660 20.28 -13.74 -43.13
N LEU A 661 20.13 -13.77 -41.81
CA LEU A 661 20.69 -12.74 -40.93
C LEU A 661 22.22 -12.88 -40.89
N VAL A 662 22.92 -11.81 -41.26
CA VAL A 662 24.38 -11.77 -41.35
C VAL A 662 24.94 -10.52 -40.68
N ARG A 663 26.19 -10.61 -40.23
CA ARG A 663 26.98 -9.46 -39.77
C ARG A 663 27.41 -8.60 -40.95
N GLY A 664 27.41 -7.29 -40.75
CA GLY A 664 28.06 -6.37 -41.68
C GLY A 664 29.58 -6.58 -41.73
N THR A 665 30.23 -5.95 -42.70
CA THR A 665 31.68 -6.03 -42.90
C THR A 665 32.33 -4.65 -42.78
N GLY A 666 33.63 -4.62 -42.48
CA GLY A 666 34.40 -3.37 -42.42
C GLY A 666 33.86 -2.39 -41.38
N SER A 667 33.58 -1.15 -41.78
CA SER A 667 33.02 -0.11 -40.90
C SER A 667 31.63 -0.44 -40.36
N ASN A 668 30.90 -1.34 -41.02
CA ASN A 668 29.55 -1.76 -40.62
C ASN A 668 29.58 -3.08 -39.83
N SER A 669 30.74 -3.51 -39.36
CA SER A 669 30.92 -4.78 -38.66
C SER A 669 30.12 -4.88 -37.37
N SER A 670 29.61 -3.78 -36.80
CA SER A 670 28.72 -3.78 -35.64
C SER A 670 27.24 -3.94 -35.98
N ASN A 671 26.86 -3.86 -37.27
CA ASN A 671 25.47 -3.88 -37.71
C ASN A 671 25.06 -5.26 -38.26
N TRP A 672 23.75 -5.50 -38.35
CA TRP A 672 23.17 -6.75 -38.81
C TRP A 672 22.18 -6.53 -39.95
N TYR A 673 22.26 -7.42 -40.94
CA TYR A 673 21.57 -7.29 -42.22
C TYR A 673 20.89 -8.60 -42.61
N LEU A 674 19.80 -8.54 -43.36
CA LEU A 674 19.33 -9.68 -44.14
C LEU A 674 20.04 -9.68 -45.50
N SER A 675 20.66 -10.81 -45.85
CA SER A 675 21.27 -11.01 -47.16
C SER A 675 20.81 -12.32 -47.78
N ASN A 676 20.55 -12.30 -49.09
CA ASN A 676 20.31 -13.51 -49.90
C ASN A 676 21.47 -13.82 -50.85
N THR A 677 22.57 -13.08 -50.73
CA THR A 677 23.84 -13.43 -51.35
C THR A 677 24.67 -14.18 -50.32
N THR A 678 25.11 -15.38 -50.69
CA THR A 678 25.91 -16.25 -49.82
C THR A 678 27.07 -15.46 -49.22
N PRO A 679 27.29 -15.49 -47.89
CA PRO A 679 28.57 -15.08 -47.33
C PRO A 679 29.63 -15.93 -48.00
N THR A 680 30.64 -15.31 -48.60
CA THR A 680 31.79 -16.01 -49.18
C THR A 680 32.66 -16.58 -48.05
N THR A 681 32.17 -17.62 -47.40
CA THR A 681 32.96 -18.64 -46.70
C THR A 681 32.33 -20.01 -46.96
N ARG A 682 32.25 -20.38 -48.24
CA ARG A 682 32.35 -21.80 -48.57
C ARG A 682 33.74 -22.21 -48.09
N THR A 683 33.85 -22.90 -46.96
CA THR A 683 34.96 -23.84 -46.80
C THR A 683 34.89 -24.71 -48.04
N THR A 684 35.90 -24.61 -48.90
CA THR A 684 36.08 -25.54 -50.01
C THR A 684 35.87 -26.93 -49.42
N PRO A 685 34.94 -27.76 -49.94
CA PRO A 685 34.94 -29.16 -49.57
C PRO A 685 36.38 -29.63 -49.76
N THR A 686 37.03 -30.09 -48.69
CA THR A 686 38.31 -30.77 -48.87
C THR A 686 38.03 -31.86 -49.89
N THR A 687 38.75 -31.81 -51.01
CA THR A 687 38.72 -32.86 -52.02
C THR A 687 38.80 -34.19 -51.27
N PRO A 688 37.87 -35.14 -51.47
CA PRO A 688 38.00 -36.45 -50.87
C PRO A 688 39.40 -36.96 -51.18
N THR A 689 40.21 -37.21 -50.16
CA THR A 689 41.50 -37.87 -50.39
C THR A 689 41.17 -39.19 -51.05
N THR A 690 41.80 -39.45 -52.20
CA THR A 690 41.74 -40.73 -52.90
C THR A 690 41.87 -41.86 -51.87
N PRO A 691 40.97 -42.85 -51.86
CA PRO A 691 41.07 -43.97 -50.94
C PRO A 691 42.48 -44.58 -51.04
N THR A 692 43.24 -44.58 -49.95
CA THR A 692 44.47 -45.34 -49.90
C THR A 692 44.11 -46.81 -50.03
N THR A 693 44.79 -47.50 -50.94
CA THR A 693 44.70 -48.95 -51.13
C THR A 693 44.81 -49.64 -49.77
N PRO A 694 43.91 -50.59 -49.41
CA PRO A 694 43.98 -51.29 -48.14
C PRO A 694 45.35 -51.95 -47.98
N THR A 695 46.07 -51.61 -46.91
CA THR A 695 47.27 -52.35 -46.51
C THR A 695 46.84 -53.72 -45.99
N THR A 696 47.56 -54.76 -46.43
CA THR A 696 47.39 -56.15 -46.00
C THR A 696 47.36 -56.24 -44.46
N PRO A 697 46.42 -57.00 -43.87
CA PRO A 697 46.34 -57.13 -42.41
C PRO A 697 47.64 -57.67 -41.83
N THR A 698 48.21 -56.97 -40.85
CA THR A 698 49.30 -57.49 -40.03
C THR A 698 48.74 -58.45 -38.98
N THR A 699 49.44 -59.58 -38.80
CA THR A 699 49.13 -60.63 -37.85
C THR A 699 49.03 -60.08 -36.41
N PRO A 700 48.01 -60.44 -35.61
CA PRO A 700 47.87 -59.95 -34.24
C PRO A 700 49.07 -60.36 -33.37
N THR A 701 49.66 -59.40 -32.66
CA THR A 701 50.64 -59.66 -31.61
C THR A 701 49.95 -60.03 -30.30
N THR A 702 50.56 -60.97 -29.58
CA THR A 702 50.10 -61.55 -28.31
C THR A 702 49.88 -60.48 -27.23
N PRO A 703 48.78 -60.53 -26.44
CA PRO A 703 48.51 -59.56 -25.38
C PRO A 703 49.57 -59.56 -24.28
N THR A 704 50.04 -58.38 -23.88
CA THR A 704 50.87 -58.21 -22.68
C THR A 704 50.02 -58.03 -21.42
N THR A 705 50.52 -58.59 -20.32
CA THR A 705 49.87 -58.65 -19.00
C THR A 705 49.63 -57.25 -18.39
N PRO A 706 48.47 -56.98 -17.76
CA PRO A 706 48.17 -55.68 -17.15
C PRO A 706 49.08 -55.37 -15.95
N THR A 707 49.58 -54.14 -15.86
CA THR A 707 50.29 -53.63 -14.67
C THR A 707 49.32 -53.07 -13.62
N THR A 708 49.68 -53.28 -12.36
CA THR A 708 48.92 -52.95 -11.15
C THR A 708 48.69 -51.44 -10.97
N PRO A 709 47.48 -50.98 -10.55
CA PRO A 709 47.20 -49.57 -10.32
C PRO A 709 48.00 -48.98 -9.15
N THR A 710 48.51 -47.76 -9.29
CA THR A 710 49.13 -46.99 -8.21
C THR A 710 48.09 -46.16 -7.42
N THR A 711 48.31 -46.10 -6.10
CA THR A 711 47.45 -45.47 -5.09
C THR A 711 47.40 -43.93 -5.21
N PRO A 712 46.23 -43.28 -4.99
CA PRO A 712 46.10 -41.81 -5.03
C PRO A 712 46.81 -41.12 -3.85
N THR A 713 47.45 -39.98 -4.10
CA THR A 713 48.04 -39.11 -3.08
C THR A 713 47.05 -38.10 -2.49
N THR A 714 47.19 -37.85 -1.19
CA THR A 714 46.33 -37.01 -0.33
C THR A 714 46.49 -35.50 -0.59
N PRO A 715 45.43 -34.67 -0.52
CA PRO A 715 45.51 -33.22 -0.69
C PRO A 715 46.17 -32.50 0.50
N THR A 716 46.97 -31.47 0.21
CA THR A 716 47.60 -30.60 1.23
C THR A 716 46.69 -29.46 1.69
N THR A 717 46.72 -29.21 3.01
CA THR A 717 45.99 -28.16 3.75
C THR A 717 46.48 -26.73 3.44
N PRO A 718 45.61 -25.69 3.47
CA PRO A 718 46.02 -24.29 3.28
C PRO A 718 46.64 -23.72 4.57
N THR A 719 47.73 -22.97 4.44
CA THR A 719 48.32 -22.17 5.53
C THR A 719 47.59 -20.83 5.72
N THR A 720 47.55 -20.43 7.00
CA THR A 720 46.83 -19.33 7.66
C THR A 720 47.02 -17.93 7.10
#